data_AF-A0A2L1VCM7-F1
#
_entry.id   AF-A0A2L1VCM7-F1
#
_cell.length_a   1.000
_cell.length_b   1.000
_cell.length_c   1.000
_cell.angle_alpha   90.00
_cell.angle_beta   90.00
_cell.angle_gamma   90.00
#
_symmetry.space_group_name_H-M   'P 1'
#
loop_
_entity.id
_entity.type
_entity.pdbx_description
1 polymer ?
#
loop_
_entity_poly.entity_id
_entity_poly.type
_entity_poly.pdbx_seq_one_letter_code
_entity_poly.pdbx_strand_id
1 'polypeptide(L)'
;MHLKYLSLCLFSLGLTACAQHGVRPQVASANLEQKAIQSVNAMYEYPSYDYRGNFKITVDPSQIKQNGKAENSPKLDAELQKKVDQYLREQKVGLSKAQKQTLYAAIANEQGDLGPSARSEKVNAVLINLLNDLQFSYDGSIHYRQKMGSFNLTARYEKPTLLVQAKLPMVLDLENYKFYVNYFGLMPYLVNKENQNNLAYIDFSKYKDFFKNVDTKKFIEYLKASSAVSYRLADPQNLQRVSLTETDRKAGAVDKIRLKTTIEELLLEVELYGQVNDKYLQKSVLGFDNQKMAEKVAKELAASEAKKGAVNKEEQKVSSDDAAAVSQELYSLINAHFDGGLSSNDAGEDNLSAAAQAPAAADASVSEDQDVSEEAAAGGVQDAQGEDAVTLTEDQCIELKSLKKPVALGDINYCQVYGIDVLDQSAASAEKVQTKSRRDALKQTFEAYNQNQFINDEAFKALWLKHKAEIEQALPKQRNPITIDVALDDKGRAVNMTYDVAYTPAEFKHSFNIKADMQILNYGKATSIDQKQLKQAKSVAEASKGSMLENFIKGFGEKLGQGDVLEHPVGTHSDVQDLDANLAVLADKTYDATHAYDKTYKAVFIAKLTAEKPSYIKYYSVQQLQEIAEVYAYWFSEEDTYNPQGKALERITALQKKHHLEQDEQFDHELGRAVDHIVIETMQGKAGREAWQKLQKQYKQPAQLFSKQYQLEFEKQNGVSAEEKHLLSETADILGNVYVAARKQQLTEKTIQKLKPEHNEFIDYEIFRDVYKQMVAAKK
;
A
#
# COMPACT_ATOMS: atom_id res chain seq x y z
N MET A 1 3.14 -6.87 6.30
CA MET A 1 4.07 -7.97 6.66
C MET A 1 4.67 -8.76 5.47
N HIS A 2 4.18 -8.62 4.24
CA HIS A 2 4.53 -9.54 3.13
C HIS A 2 5.84 -9.28 2.37
N LEU A 3 6.55 -8.16 2.62
CA LEU A 3 7.86 -7.89 1.99
C LEU A 3 9.07 -8.47 2.76
N LYS A 4 8.88 -8.96 3.99
CA LYS A 4 9.99 -9.48 4.82
C LYS A 4 10.54 -10.82 4.29
N TYR A 5 9.70 -11.67 3.70
CA TYR A 5 10.13 -13.00 3.24
C TYR A 5 10.84 -12.98 1.88
N LEU A 6 10.49 -12.05 0.98
CA LEU A 6 11.23 -11.86 -0.28
C LEU A 6 12.58 -11.16 -0.05
N SER A 7 12.70 -10.38 1.04
CA SER A 7 13.92 -9.63 1.37
C SER A 7 15.10 -10.55 1.69
N LEU A 8 14.89 -11.75 2.25
CA LEU A 8 15.99 -12.68 2.57
C LEU A 8 16.63 -13.30 1.32
N CYS A 9 15.89 -13.49 0.22
CA CYS A 9 16.45 -13.95 -1.06
C CYS A 9 17.27 -12.88 -1.77
N LEU A 10 16.97 -11.58 -1.56
CA LEU A 10 17.72 -10.47 -2.17
C LEU A 10 18.86 -9.96 -1.27
N PHE A 11 18.74 -10.02 0.06
CA PHE A 11 19.82 -9.67 0.99
C PHE A 11 20.90 -10.75 1.10
N SER A 12 20.58 -12.02 0.84
CA SER A 12 21.59 -13.11 0.77
C SER A 12 22.50 -13.04 -0.46
N LEU A 13 22.13 -12.26 -1.50
CA LEU A 13 22.91 -12.12 -2.73
C LEU A 13 23.99 -11.02 -2.66
N GLY A 14 24.09 -10.29 -1.55
CA GLY A 14 24.98 -9.14 -1.43
C GLY A 14 26.33 -9.42 -0.76
N LEU A 15 26.36 -9.82 0.50
CA LEU A 15 27.54 -9.58 1.33
C LEU A 15 28.34 -10.84 1.59
N THR A 16 29.26 -11.22 0.69
CA THR A 16 30.36 -12.09 1.13
C THR A 16 31.69 -11.79 0.44
N ALA A 17 32.74 -11.54 1.22
CA ALA A 17 34.15 -11.70 0.88
C ALA A 17 34.94 -12.29 2.07
N CYS A 18 35.76 -13.30 1.76
CA CYS A 18 36.88 -13.88 2.53
C CYS A 18 36.58 -14.87 3.67
N ALA A 19 36.68 -16.16 3.34
CA ALA A 19 37.51 -17.09 4.10
C ALA A 19 38.19 -18.07 3.12
N GLN A 20 39.47 -17.86 2.85
CA GLN A 20 40.32 -18.96 2.37
C GLN A 20 40.30 -20.01 3.47
N HIS A 21 39.84 -21.24 3.20
CA HIS A 21 40.41 -22.49 3.71
C HIS A 21 39.92 -23.61 2.80
N GLY A 22 40.85 -24.28 2.11
CA GLY A 22 40.54 -25.48 1.35
C GLY A 22 40.30 -26.64 2.32
N VAL A 23 39.06 -27.08 2.43
CA VAL A 23 38.74 -28.40 2.98
C VAL A 23 37.85 -29.08 1.96
N ARG A 24 38.42 -30.05 1.23
CA ARG A 24 37.64 -31.05 0.49
C ARG A 24 37.21 -32.12 1.48
N PRO A 25 35.91 -32.33 1.78
CA PRO A 25 35.47 -33.57 2.38
C PRO A 25 35.22 -34.59 1.26
N GLN A 26 35.81 -35.78 1.39
CA GLN A 26 35.43 -36.94 0.57
C GLN A 26 33.98 -37.35 0.93
N VAL A 27 33.08 -37.37 -0.06
CA VAL A 27 31.61 -37.50 0.12
C VAL A 27 31.12 -38.97 0.14
N ALA A 28 32.00 -39.95 0.37
CA ALA A 28 31.66 -41.35 0.13
C ALA A 28 30.69 -41.99 1.17
N SER A 29 30.42 -41.36 2.33
CA SER A 29 29.67 -42.01 3.43
C SER A 29 28.64 -41.14 4.18
N ALA A 30 28.26 -39.97 3.68
CA ALA A 30 27.28 -39.10 4.35
C ALA A 30 25.82 -39.60 4.19
N ASN A 31 25.00 -39.47 5.24
CA ASN A 31 23.55 -39.73 5.17
C ASN A 31 22.86 -38.70 4.24
N LEU A 32 21.61 -38.98 3.81
CA LEU A 32 20.92 -38.11 2.82
C LEU A 32 20.78 -36.65 3.32
N GLU A 33 20.51 -36.47 4.61
CA GLU A 33 20.49 -35.18 5.30
C GLU A 33 21.78 -34.39 5.08
N GLN A 34 22.93 -34.96 5.46
CA GLN A 34 24.21 -34.30 5.35
C GLN A 34 24.61 -34.05 3.88
N LYS A 35 24.24 -34.94 2.95
CA LYS A 35 24.45 -34.71 1.51
C LYS A 35 23.66 -33.53 0.99
N ALA A 36 22.38 -33.41 1.35
CA ALA A 36 21.55 -32.28 0.96
C ALA A 36 22.14 -30.96 1.49
N ILE A 37 22.47 -30.91 2.78
CA ILE A 37 23.07 -29.74 3.45
C ILE A 37 24.38 -29.34 2.75
N GLN A 38 25.30 -30.28 2.55
CA GLN A 38 26.59 -30.02 1.89
C GLN A 38 26.40 -29.50 0.46
N SER A 39 25.43 -30.06 -0.27
CA SER A 39 25.20 -29.69 -1.66
C SER A 39 24.72 -28.26 -1.84
N VAL A 40 23.82 -27.79 -0.97
CA VAL A 40 23.31 -26.41 -0.97
C VAL A 40 24.39 -25.45 -0.46
N ASN A 41 25.10 -25.83 0.60
CA ASN A 41 26.17 -25.02 1.19
C ASN A 41 27.37 -24.81 0.26
N ALA A 42 27.53 -25.65 -0.76
CA ALA A 42 28.57 -25.50 -1.77
C ALA A 42 28.56 -24.10 -2.41
N MET A 43 27.41 -23.44 -2.58
CA MET A 43 27.33 -22.08 -3.15
C MET A 43 28.18 -21.07 -2.40
N TYR A 44 28.34 -21.21 -1.09
CA TYR A 44 29.12 -20.29 -0.26
C TYR A 44 30.61 -20.66 -0.17
N GLU A 45 31.02 -21.79 -0.76
CA GLU A 45 32.40 -22.31 -0.67
C GLU A 45 33.25 -21.99 -1.91
N TYR A 46 32.61 -21.50 -2.96
CA TYR A 46 33.28 -21.07 -4.19
C TYR A 46 33.30 -19.55 -4.28
N PRO A 47 34.36 -18.96 -4.87
CA PRO A 47 34.50 -17.50 -4.94
C PRO A 47 33.46 -16.83 -5.86
N SER A 48 32.79 -17.60 -6.70
CA SER A 48 31.76 -17.13 -7.62
C SER A 48 30.92 -18.30 -8.15
N TYR A 49 29.71 -18.05 -8.64
CA TYR A 49 28.94 -19.01 -9.45
C TYR A 49 27.91 -18.28 -10.32
N ASP A 50 27.43 -18.95 -11.36
CA ASP A 50 26.29 -18.50 -12.16
C ASP A 50 25.02 -19.20 -11.69
N TYR A 51 23.88 -18.55 -11.84
CA TYR A 51 22.58 -19.14 -11.57
C TYR A 51 21.57 -18.77 -12.64
N ARG A 52 20.59 -19.64 -12.87
CA ARG A 52 19.42 -19.33 -13.69
C ARG A 52 18.24 -20.18 -13.29
N GLY A 53 17.04 -19.70 -13.54
CA GLY A 53 15.84 -20.42 -13.20
C GLY A 53 14.59 -19.86 -13.87
N ASN A 54 13.50 -20.55 -13.64
CA ASN A 54 12.18 -20.26 -14.16
C ASN A 54 11.19 -20.35 -13.02
N PHE A 55 10.15 -19.52 -13.08
CA PHE A 55 9.05 -19.55 -12.15
C PHE A 55 7.72 -19.41 -12.89
N LYS A 56 6.80 -20.32 -12.59
CA LYS A 56 5.45 -20.35 -13.14
C LYS A 56 4.43 -20.51 -12.02
N ILE A 57 3.38 -19.70 -12.08
CA ILE A 57 2.17 -19.84 -11.27
C ILE A 57 1.08 -20.39 -12.18
N THR A 58 0.46 -21.49 -11.78
CA THR A 58 -0.78 -21.96 -12.37
C THR A 58 -1.87 -21.82 -11.32
N VAL A 59 -3.01 -21.24 -11.67
CA VAL A 59 -4.16 -21.12 -10.77
C VAL A 59 -5.28 -22.00 -11.29
N ASP A 60 -5.68 -22.97 -10.46
CA ASP A 60 -6.79 -23.87 -10.74
C ASP A 60 -8.01 -23.47 -9.90
N PRO A 61 -9.24 -23.53 -10.46
CA PRO A 61 -10.45 -23.40 -9.65
C PRO A 61 -10.51 -24.56 -8.65
N SER A 62 -10.66 -24.25 -7.37
CA SER A 62 -10.69 -25.29 -6.33
C SER A 62 -11.92 -26.18 -6.52
N GLN A 63 -11.72 -27.50 -6.51
CA GLN A 63 -12.81 -28.50 -6.57
C GLN A 63 -13.56 -28.63 -5.23
N ILE A 64 -13.93 -27.51 -4.60
CA ILE A 64 -14.93 -27.57 -3.53
C ILE A 64 -16.24 -27.88 -4.23
N LYS A 65 -16.68 -29.15 -4.14
CA LYS A 65 -17.95 -29.63 -4.69
C LYS A 65 -19.10 -28.72 -4.24
N GLN A 66 -19.50 -27.79 -5.10
CA GLN A 66 -20.76 -27.08 -4.93
C GLN A 66 -21.88 -28.06 -5.26
N ASN A 67 -22.39 -28.73 -4.23
CA ASN A 67 -23.75 -29.27 -4.27
C ASN A 67 -24.72 -28.10 -4.20
N GLY A 68 -25.10 -27.56 -5.36
CA GLY A 68 -26.13 -26.54 -5.46
C GLY A 68 -26.34 -26.11 -6.90
N LYS A 69 -27.34 -26.68 -7.58
CA LYS A 69 -27.88 -26.11 -8.82
C LYS A 69 -28.45 -24.73 -8.49
N ALA A 70 -27.85 -23.66 -8.99
CA ALA A 70 -28.40 -22.31 -8.89
C ALA A 70 -29.10 -21.92 -10.20
N GLU A 71 -30.36 -22.35 -10.34
CA GLU A 71 -31.36 -21.64 -11.15
C GLU A 71 -32.30 -20.94 -10.17
N ASN A 72 -32.00 -19.67 -9.83
CA ASN A 72 -32.96 -18.67 -9.36
C ASN A 72 -32.21 -17.33 -9.24
N SER A 73 -32.76 -16.26 -9.81
CA SER A 73 -32.24 -14.90 -9.64
C SER A 73 -32.05 -14.58 -8.15
N PRO A 74 -30.93 -13.93 -7.76
CA PRO A 74 -30.64 -13.66 -6.36
C PRO A 74 -31.76 -12.80 -5.75
N LYS A 75 -32.29 -13.24 -4.60
CA LYS A 75 -33.31 -12.51 -3.83
C LYS A 75 -32.70 -12.13 -2.50
N LEU A 76 -32.87 -10.86 -2.12
CA LEU A 76 -32.44 -10.36 -0.81
C LEU A 76 -33.15 -11.14 0.29
N ASP A 77 -32.41 -11.53 1.33
CA ASP A 77 -32.94 -12.23 2.50
C ASP A 77 -34.13 -11.50 3.13
N ALA A 78 -35.15 -12.24 3.58
CA ALA A 78 -36.41 -11.66 4.05
C ALA A 78 -36.24 -10.84 5.34
N GLU A 79 -35.29 -11.22 6.20
CA GLU A 79 -34.97 -10.47 7.42
C GLU A 79 -34.29 -9.13 7.06
N LEU A 80 -33.34 -9.15 6.12
CA LEU A 80 -32.70 -7.95 5.60
C LEU A 80 -33.71 -7.00 4.94
N GLN A 81 -34.61 -7.52 4.09
CA GLN A 81 -35.69 -6.72 3.48
C GLN A 81 -36.52 -6.02 4.56
N LYS A 82 -36.92 -6.75 5.61
CA LYS A 82 -37.73 -6.21 6.71
C LYS A 82 -36.98 -5.11 7.47
N LYS A 83 -35.68 -5.29 7.76
CA LYS A 83 -34.87 -4.28 8.45
C LYS A 83 -34.65 -3.03 7.61
N VAL A 84 -34.35 -3.18 6.31
CA VAL A 84 -34.25 -2.04 5.38
C VAL A 84 -35.57 -1.27 5.31
N ASP A 85 -36.70 -1.98 5.21
CA ASP A 85 -38.02 -1.35 5.19
C ASP A 85 -38.35 -0.60 6.47
N GLN A 86 -38.02 -1.19 7.62
CA GLN A 86 -38.23 -0.55 8.91
C GLN A 86 -37.36 0.70 9.04
N TYR A 87 -36.09 0.63 8.62
CA TYR A 87 -35.17 1.76 8.62
C TYR A 87 -35.68 2.92 7.78
N LEU A 88 -36.01 2.67 6.51
CA LEU A 88 -36.50 3.70 5.59
C LEU A 88 -37.79 4.34 6.10
N ARG A 89 -38.71 3.54 6.66
CA ARG A 89 -39.96 4.03 7.24
C ARG A 89 -39.74 4.95 8.43
N GLU A 90 -38.83 4.59 9.35
CA GLU A 90 -38.51 5.42 10.52
C GLU A 90 -37.81 6.74 10.12
N GLN A 91 -37.04 6.73 9.04
CA GLN A 91 -36.47 7.95 8.42
C GLN A 91 -37.47 8.75 7.57
N LYS A 92 -38.73 8.31 7.50
CA LYS A 92 -39.80 8.91 6.68
C LYS A 92 -39.47 8.94 5.17
N VAL A 93 -38.68 7.99 4.69
CA VAL A 93 -38.33 7.83 3.27
C VAL A 93 -39.39 6.98 2.59
N GLY A 94 -40.19 7.59 1.72
CA GLY A 94 -41.28 6.94 0.99
C GLY A 94 -40.83 6.39 -0.36
N LEU A 95 -40.58 5.08 -0.46
CA LEU A 95 -40.33 4.40 -1.73
C LEU A 95 -41.57 3.65 -2.23
N SER A 96 -41.86 3.75 -3.53
CA SER A 96 -42.88 2.94 -4.19
C SER A 96 -42.49 1.46 -4.23
N LYS A 97 -43.48 0.57 -4.44
CA LYS A 97 -43.25 -0.87 -4.53
C LYS A 97 -42.23 -1.26 -5.61
N ALA A 98 -42.27 -0.60 -6.78
CA ALA A 98 -41.32 -0.84 -7.86
C ALA A 98 -39.89 -0.39 -7.49
N GLN A 99 -39.76 0.73 -6.79
CA GLN A 99 -38.47 1.24 -6.34
C GLN A 99 -37.84 0.35 -5.27
N LYS A 100 -38.65 -0.15 -4.32
CA LYS A 100 -38.18 -1.13 -3.33
C LYS A 100 -37.69 -2.41 -3.99
N GLN A 101 -38.44 -2.93 -4.98
CA GLN A 101 -38.03 -4.11 -5.73
C GLN A 101 -36.73 -3.89 -6.51
N THR A 102 -36.54 -2.72 -7.09
CA THR A 102 -35.30 -2.35 -7.79
C THR A 102 -34.12 -2.27 -6.82
N LEU A 103 -34.32 -1.62 -5.67
CA LEU A 103 -33.31 -1.52 -4.61
C LEU A 103 -32.92 -2.90 -4.06
N TYR A 104 -33.89 -3.76 -3.77
CA TYR A 104 -33.60 -5.11 -3.29
C TYR A 104 -32.91 -5.97 -4.35
N ALA A 105 -33.25 -5.81 -5.63
CA ALA A 105 -32.58 -6.52 -6.70
C ALA A 105 -31.13 -6.06 -6.84
N ALA A 106 -30.86 -4.74 -6.77
CA ALA A 106 -29.50 -4.20 -6.79
C ALA A 106 -28.68 -4.69 -5.59
N ILE A 107 -29.24 -4.62 -4.38
CA ILE A 107 -28.58 -5.14 -3.16
C ILE A 107 -28.37 -6.65 -3.25
N ALA A 108 -29.36 -7.42 -3.72
CA ALA A 108 -29.24 -8.88 -3.85
C ALA A 108 -28.25 -9.29 -4.93
N ASN A 109 -28.15 -8.53 -6.03
CA ASN A 109 -27.15 -8.73 -7.05
C ASN A 109 -25.77 -8.49 -6.46
N GLU A 110 -25.56 -7.38 -5.76
CA GLU A 110 -24.29 -7.12 -5.05
C GLU A 110 -24.02 -8.21 -4.00
N GLN A 111 -25.02 -8.73 -3.29
CA GLN A 111 -24.86 -9.81 -2.30
C GLN A 111 -24.55 -11.18 -2.90
N GLY A 112 -25.12 -11.50 -4.06
CA GLY A 112 -24.70 -12.65 -4.87
C GLY A 112 -23.26 -12.49 -5.38
N ASP A 113 -22.83 -11.23 -5.47
CA ASP A 113 -21.48 -10.77 -5.77
C ASP A 113 -20.55 -10.67 -4.53
N LEU A 114 -21.08 -10.81 -3.30
CA LEU A 114 -20.41 -10.65 -1.99
C LEU A 114 -20.06 -11.98 -1.29
N GLY A 115 -19.89 -13.06 -2.06
CA GLY A 115 -18.63 -13.77 -1.89
C GLY A 115 -17.51 -12.84 -2.37
N PRO A 116 -16.22 -13.05 -2.11
CA PRO A 116 -15.18 -12.26 -2.78
C PRO A 116 -15.13 -12.56 -4.29
N SER A 117 -16.25 -12.58 -5.04
CA SER A 117 -16.38 -13.53 -6.16
C SER A 117 -17.43 -13.29 -7.26
N ALA A 118 -17.86 -12.11 -7.72
CA ALA A 118 -18.41 -12.03 -9.11
C ALA A 118 -17.85 -10.87 -9.96
N ARG A 119 -17.72 -9.63 -9.46
CA ARG A 119 -16.84 -8.57 -10.00
C ARG A 119 -15.38 -8.94 -9.79
N SER A 120 -15.09 -9.39 -8.58
CA SER A 120 -13.83 -10.04 -8.21
C SER A 120 -13.59 -11.31 -9.05
N GLU A 121 -14.58 -12.16 -9.34
CA GLU A 121 -14.35 -13.34 -10.20
C GLU A 121 -14.07 -12.98 -11.66
N LYS A 122 -14.63 -11.90 -12.21
CA LYS A 122 -14.28 -11.44 -13.58
C LYS A 122 -12.87 -10.85 -13.64
N VAL A 123 -12.51 -9.98 -12.69
CA VAL A 123 -11.16 -9.42 -12.58
C VAL A 123 -10.14 -10.51 -12.22
N ASN A 124 -10.49 -11.43 -11.33
CA ASN A 124 -9.70 -12.61 -10.99
C ASN A 124 -9.62 -13.56 -12.17
N ALA A 125 -10.64 -13.77 -12.99
CA ALA A 125 -10.53 -14.62 -14.18
C ALA A 125 -9.56 -14.03 -15.20
N VAL A 126 -9.57 -12.71 -15.40
CA VAL A 126 -8.58 -12.02 -16.23
C VAL A 126 -7.18 -12.15 -15.63
N LEU A 127 -7.02 -11.94 -14.32
CA LEU A 127 -5.74 -12.05 -13.61
C LEU A 127 -5.23 -13.50 -13.57
N ILE A 128 -6.09 -14.48 -13.38
CA ILE A 128 -5.80 -15.93 -13.39
C ILE A 128 -5.35 -16.35 -14.78
N ASN A 129 -6.07 -15.93 -15.83
CA ASN A 129 -5.66 -16.19 -17.21
C ASN A 129 -4.33 -15.51 -17.53
N LEU A 130 -4.10 -14.28 -17.04
CA LEU A 130 -2.82 -13.60 -17.18
C LEU A 130 -1.69 -14.37 -16.48
N LEU A 131 -1.89 -14.79 -15.22
CA LEU A 131 -0.90 -15.55 -14.45
C LEU A 131 -0.56 -16.90 -15.11
N ASN A 132 -1.55 -17.60 -15.66
CA ASN A 132 -1.37 -18.88 -16.32
C ASN A 132 -0.53 -18.79 -17.61
N ASP A 133 -0.66 -17.67 -18.33
CA ASP A 133 0.03 -17.38 -19.61
C ASP A 133 1.38 -16.65 -19.42
N LEU A 134 1.70 -16.26 -18.19
CA LEU A 134 2.89 -15.49 -17.87
C LEU A 134 3.99 -16.39 -17.29
N GLN A 135 5.20 -16.27 -17.83
CA GLN A 135 6.36 -17.03 -17.44
C GLN A 135 7.46 -16.08 -17.01
N PHE A 136 8.03 -16.34 -15.84
CA PHE A 136 9.21 -15.63 -15.36
C PHE A 136 10.43 -16.52 -15.55
N SER A 137 11.52 -15.94 -16.01
CA SER A 137 12.84 -16.56 -15.98
C SER A 137 13.83 -15.55 -15.41
N TYR A 138 14.87 -16.06 -14.76
CA TYR A 138 15.92 -15.24 -14.20
C TYR A 138 17.28 -15.87 -14.41
N ASP A 139 18.30 -15.03 -14.53
CA ASP A 139 19.68 -15.46 -14.67
C ASP A 139 20.63 -14.45 -14.03
N GLY A 140 21.80 -14.91 -13.60
CA GLY A 140 22.70 -14.05 -12.86
C GLY A 140 24.02 -14.70 -12.52
N SER A 141 24.87 -13.92 -11.86
CA SER A 141 26.20 -14.32 -11.44
C SER A 141 26.50 -13.68 -10.09
N ILE A 142 27.17 -14.42 -9.21
CA ILE A 142 27.61 -13.94 -7.91
C ILE A 142 29.13 -13.97 -7.89
N HIS A 143 29.75 -12.85 -7.49
CA HIS A 143 31.19 -12.66 -7.42
C HIS A 143 31.57 -12.13 -6.04
N TYR A 144 31.79 -13.05 -5.10
CA TYR A 144 32.07 -12.70 -3.71
C TYR A 144 33.34 -11.85 -3.55
N ARG A 145 34.42 -12.19 -4.28
CA ARG A 145 35.66 -11.39 -4.23
C ARG A 145 35.49 -9.96 -4.73
N GLN A 146 34.61 -9.77 -5.71
CA GLN A 146 34.31 -8.44 -6.27
C GLN A 146 33.22 -7.72 -5.46
N LYS A 147 32.56 -8.40 -4.51
CA LYS A 147 31.37 -7.92 -3.79
C LYS A 147 30.26 -7.46 -4.73
N MET A 148 30.06 -8.23 -5.79
CA MET A 148 29.12 -7.91 -6.85
C MET A 148 28.22 -9.10 -7.17
N GLY A 149 26.98 -8.81 -7.51
CA GLY A 149 26.02 -9.78 -8.03
C GLY A 149 25.22 -9.18 -9.17
N SER A 150 24.98 -9.96 -10.22
CA SER A 150 24.07 -9.60 -11.31
C SER A 150 22.81 -10.44 -11.24
N PHE A 151 21.66 -9.82 -11.46
CA PHE A 151 20.36 -10.48 -11.53
C PHE A 151 19.57 -9.92 -12.70
N ASN A 152 19.25 -10.76 -13.66
CA ASN A 152 18.43 -10.44 -14.81
C ASN A 152 17.07 -11.10 -14.64
N LEU A 153 16.00 -10.32 -14.59
CA LEU A 153 14.63 -10.84 -14.57
C LEU A 153 14.03 -10.73 -15.97
N THR A 154 13.41 -11.79 -16.47
CA THR A 154 12.70 -11.80 -17.75
C THR A 154 11.26 -12.24 -17.52
N ALA A 155 10.31 -11.38 -17.89
CA ALA A 155 8.89 -11.70 -17.93
C ALA A 155 8.48 -11.94 -19.39
N ARG A 156 7.87 -13.09 -19.66
CA ARG A 156 7.37 -13.48 -20.98
C ARG A 156 5.88 -13.78 -20.89
N TYR A 157 5.08 -13.05 -21.65
CA TYR A 157 3.67 -13.31 -21.87
C TYR A 157 3.49 -13.82 -23.30
N GLU A 158 2.94 -15.02 -23.45
CA GLU A 158 2.83 -15.68 -24.75
C GLU A 158 1.43 -16.23 -24.99
N LYS A 159 0.83 -15.78 -26.10
CA LYS A 159 -0.39 -16.31 -26.71
C LYS A 159 -0.10 -16.65 -28.18
N PRO A 160 -0.93 -17.48 -28.84
CA PRO A 160 -0.70 -17.88 -30.24
C PRO A 160 -0.47 -16.72 -31.22
N THR A 161 -1.01 -15.53 -30.93
CA THR A 161 -0.90 -14.33 -31.79
C THR A 161 -0.13 -13.17 -31.15
N LEU A 162 0.38 -13.31 -29.92
CA LEU A 162 1.02 -12.21 -29.18
C LEU A 162 2.16 -12.74 -28.29
N LEU A 163 3.35 -12.21 -28.50
CA LEU A 163 4.51 -12.42 -27.62
C LEU A 163 4.96 -11.07 -27.09
N VAL A 164 4.90 -10.90 -25.77
CA VAL A 164 5.47 -9.74 -25.07
C VAL A 164 6.56 -10.26 -24.15
N GLN A 165 7.78 -9.74 -24.31
CA GLN A 165 8.91 -10.11 -23.46
C GLN A 165 9.59 -8.85 -22.95
N ALA A 166 9.75 -8.76 -21.63
CA ALA A 166 10.49 -7.70 -20.96
C ALA A 166 11.67 -8.31 -20.20
N LYS A 167 12.85 -7.71 -20.33
CA LYS A 167 14.04 -8.08 -19.57
C LYS A 167 14.50 -6.90 -18.73
N LEU A 168 14.73 -7.15 -17.45
CA LEU A 168 15.17 -6.19 -16.44
C LEU A 168 16.53 -6.62 -15.87
N PRO A 169 17.64 -6.15 -16.47
CA PRO A 169 18.98 -6.32 -15.93
C PRO A 169 19.21 -5.49 -14.66
N MET A 170 19.77 -6.12 -13.64
CA MET A 170 20.17 -5.50 -12.37
C MET A 170 21.57 -5.96 -11.97
N VAL A 171 22.32 -5.06 -11.34
CA VAL A 171 23.62 -5.37 -10.73
C VAL A 171 23.71 -4.69 -9.37
N LEU A 172 24.00 -5.46 -8.32
CA LEU A 172 24.35 -4.94 -7.01
C LEU A 172 25.88 -4.89 -6.89
N ASP A 173 26.43 -3.72 -6.62
CA ASP A 173 27.86 -3.48 -6.42
C ASP A 173 28.08 -2.88 -5.04
N LEU A 174 28.49 -3.72 -4.09
CA LEU A 174 28.72 -3.32 -2.71
C LEU A 174 30.13 -2.78 -2.49
N GLU A 175 31.03 -2.94 -3.46
CA GLU A 175 32.35 -2.32 -3.39
C GLU A 175 32.23 -0.82 -3.64
N ASN A 176 31.42 -0.42 -4.63
CA ASN A 176 31.15 0.98 -4.94
C ASN A 176 29.85 1.54 -4.32
N TYR A 177 29.11 0.72 -3.56
CA TYR A 177 27.84 1.08 -2.95
C TYR A 177 26.78 1.57 -3.95
N LYS A 178 26.66 0.88 -5.09
CA LYS A 178 25.74 1.23 -6.17
C LYS A 178 24.85 0.06 -6.55
N PHE A 179 23.58 0.36 -6.77
CA PHE A 179 22.62 -0.57 -7.35
C PHE A 179 22.29 -0.11 -8.76
N TYR A 180 22.66 -0.91 -9.74
CA TYR A 180 22.44 -0.63 -11.15
C TYR A 180 21.20 -1.37 -11.64
N VAL A 181 20.37 -0.69 -12.43
CA VAL A 181 19.16 -1.27 -13.01
C VAL A 181 18.87 -0.60 -14.35
N ASN A 182 18.44 -1.39 -15.34
CA ASN A 182 17.89 -0.85 -16.58
C ASN A 182 16.36 -0.91 -16.51
N TYR A 183 15.77 0.03 -15.78
CA TYR A 183 14.31 0.18 -15.67
C TYR A 183 13.66 0.64 -16.99
N PHE A 184 14.47 1.05 -17.98
CA PHE A 184 14.00 1.49 -19.30
C PHE A 184 13.41 0.34 -20.13
N GLY A 185 13.76 -0.91 -19.82
CA GLY A 185 13.15 -2.09 -20.46
C GLY A 185 11.65 -2.27 -20.19
N LEU A 186 11.11 -1.64 -19.13
CA LEU A 186 9.68 -1.68 -18.79
C LEU A 186 8.91 -0.46 -19.30
N MET A 187 9.56 0.70 -19.39
CA MET A 187 8.92 1.97 -19.77
C MET A 187 9.79 2.77 -20.75
N PRO A 188 10.03 2.26 -21.98
CA PRO A 188 10.98 2.85 -22.92
C PRO A 188 10.56 4.25 -23.41
N TYR A 189 9.27 4.56 -23.36
CA TYR A 189 8.70 5.84 -23.82
C TYR A 189 8.86 6.99 -22.82
N LEU A 190 9.20 6.68 -21.56
CA LEU A 190 9.26 7.67 -20.50
C LEU A 190 10.64 8.32 -20.34
N VAL A 191 11.62 7.97 -21.20
CA VAL A 191 13.03 8.39 -21.06
C VAL A 191 13.68 8.70 -22.41
N ASN A 192 14.69 9.58 -22.40
CA ASN A 192 15.47 9.99 -23.57
C ASN A 192 16.08 8.79 -24.30
N LYS A 193 15.97 8.79 -25.64
CA LYS A 193 16.52 7.74 -26.53
C LYS A 193 17.99 7.42 -26.28
N GLU A 194 18.78 8.40 -25.85
CA GLU A 194 20.21 8.25 -25.59
C GLU A 194 20.54 7.39 -24.35
N ASN A 195 19.60 7.25 -23.40
CA ASN A 195 19.81 6.52 -22.16
C ASN A 195 19.13 5.14 -22.14
N GLN A 196 18.33 4.79 -23.15
CA GLN A 196 17.50 3.56 -23.18
C GLN A 196 18.31 2.24 -23.08
N ASN A 197 19.58 2.25 -23.52
CA ASN A 197 20.45 1.06 -23.49
C ASN A 197 21.42 1.03 -22.29
N ASN A 198 21.46 2.09 -21.49
CA ASN A 198 22.40 2.21 -20.39
C ASN A 198 21.76 1.76 -19.08
N LEU A 199 22.57 1.26 -18.15
CA LEU A 199 22.12 1.09 -16.76
C LEU A 199 22.00 2.47 -16.11
N ALA A 200 21.04 2.62 -15.21
CA ALA A 200 21.03 3.71 -14.25
C ALA A 200 21.45 3.18 -12.88
N TYR A 201 22.03 4.01 -12.02
CA TYR A 201 22.41 3.61 -10.67
C TYR A 201 21.76 4.44 -9.57
N ILE A 202 21.50 3.75 -8.46
CA ILE A 202 21.17 4.34 -7.16
C ILE A 202 22.42 4.25 -6.30
N ASP A 203 22.89 5.40 -5.80
CA ASP A 203 24.04 5.48 -4.90
C ASP A 203 23.58 5.36 -3.45
N PHE A 204 24.07 4.34 -2.76
CA PHE A 204 23.79 4.11 -1.35
C PHE A 204 25.05 4.20 -0.47
N SER A 205 26.10 4.89 -0.95
CA SER A 205 27.33 5.15 -0.19
C SER A 205 27.09 5.90 1.12
N LYS A 206 25.95 6.59 1.27
CA LYS A 206 25.49 7.14 2.56
C LYS A 206 25.38 6.08 3.66
N TYR A 207 25.11 4.83 3.29
CA TYR A 207 25.01 3.69 4.21
C TYR A 207 26.30 2.86 4.26
N LYS A 208 27.43 3.33 3.72
CA LYS A 208 28.70 2.57 3.69
C LYS A 208 29.14 2.03 5.05
N ASP A 209 28.89 2.79 6.12
CA ASP A 209 29.32 2.42 7.47
C ASP A 209 28.53 1.22 8.01
N PHE A 210 27.27 1.04 7.57
CA PHE A 210 26.47 -0.15 7.87
C PHE A 210 27.14 -1.40 7.32
N PHE A 211 27.56 -1.36 6.05
CA PHE A 211 28.16 -2.51 5.38
C PHE A 211 29.58 -2.84 5.88
N LYS A 212 30.33 -1.84 6.37
CA LYS A 212 31.67 -2.04 6.94
C LYS A 212 31.65 -2.81 8.26
N ASN A 213 30.57 -2.72 9.02
CA ASN A 213 30.45 -3.36 10.33
C ASN A 213 30.04 -4.84 10.23
N VAL A 214 29.74 -5.35 9.04
CA VAL A 214 29.30 -6.72 8.83
C VAL A 214 30.47 -7.70 8.95
N ASP A 215 30.42 -8.57 9.96
CA ASP A 215 31.31 -9.72 10.09
C ASP A 215 30.90 -10.79 9.07
N THR A 216 31.57 -10.73 7.92
CA THR A 216 31.24 -11.58 6.78
C THR A 216 31.38 -13.07 7.09
N LYS A 217 32.37 -13.47 7.88
CA LYS A 217 32.59 -14.88 8.20
C LYS A 217 31.39 -15.42 8.97
N LYS A 218 30.95 -14.70 10.00
CA LYS A 218 29.78 -15.07 10.79
C LYS A 218 28.49 -15.02 9.97
N PHE A 219 28.38 -14.08 9.03
CA PHE A 219 27.25 -14.01 8.12
C PHE A 219 27.15 -15.26 7.23
N ILE A 220 28.26 -15.71 6.66
CA ILE A 220 28.31 -16.95 5.86
C ILE A 220 27.94 -18.17 6.73
N GLU A 221 28.50 -18.26 7.94
CA GLU A 221 28.18 -19.35 8.87
C GLU A 221 26.68 -19.38 9.23
N TYR A 222 26.09 -18.21 9.46
CA TYR A 222 24.64 -18.06 9.66
C TYR A 222 23.84 -18.51 8.43
N LEU A 223 24.21 -18.08 7.22
CA LEU A 223 23.53 -18.50 5.98
C LEU A 223 23.62 -20.02 5.77
N LYS A 224 24.80 -20.61 6.00
CA LYS A 224 24.99 -22.07 5.89
C LYS A 224 24.08 -22.82 6.87
N ALA A 225 24.06 -22.41 8.13
CA ALA A 225 23.21 -23.02 9.14
C ALA A 225 21.73 -22.82 8.84
N SER A 226 21.32 -21.60 8.44
CA SER A 226 19.93 -21.29 8.07
C SER A 226 19.43 -22.17 6.92
N SER A 227 20.23 -22.33 5.86
CA SER A 227 19.86 -23.20 4.72
C SER A 227 19.87 -24.71 5.05
N ALA A 228 20.51 -25.10 6.15
CA ALA A 228 20.58 -26.48 6.62
C ALA A 228 19.35 -26.89 7.46
N VAL A 229 18.67 -25.93 8.11
CA VAL A 229 17.59 -26.18 9.09
C VAL A 229 16.54 -27.15 8.55
N SER A 230 15.95 -26.90 7.38
CA SER A 230 14.84 -27.73 6.88
C SER A 230 15.25 -29.16 6.54
N TYR A 231 16.50 -29.39 6.12
CA TYR A 231 17.01 -30.75 5.93
C TYR A 231 17.35 -31.43 7.26
N ARG A 232 17.88 -30.66 8.20
CA ARG A 232 18.29 -31.09 9.54
C ARG A 232 17.09 -31.53 10.40
N LEU A 233 15.97 -30.82 10.27
CA LEU A 233 14.72 -31.06 11.00
C LEU A 233 13.83 -32.12 10.36
N ALA A 234 13.99 -32.38 9.06
CA ALA A 234 13.16 -33.32 8.33
C ALA A 234 13.18 -34.72 8.97
N ASP A 235 11.99 -35.30 9.14
CA ASP A 235 11.87 -36.72 9.49
C ASP A 235 12.55 -37.58 8.40
N PRO A 236 13.23 -38.69 8.75
CA PRO A 236 13.94 -39.51 7.79
C PRO A 236 13.09 -40.02 6.61
N GLN A 237 11.78 -40.17 6.80
CA GLN A 237 10.85 -40.59 5.73
C GLN A 237 10.55 -39.48 4.71
N ASN A 238 10.73 -38.23 5.12
CA ASN A 238 10.50 -37.03 4.31
C ASN A 238 11.72 -36.67 3.45
N LEU A 239 12.87 -37.32 3.70
CA LEU A 239 14.07 -37.25 2.87
C LEU A 239 14.25 -38.52 2.04
N GLN A 240 14.21 -38.39 0.71
CA GLN A 240 14.25 -39.55 -0.19
C GLN A 240 15.24 -39.32 -1.33
N ARG A 241 15.99 -40.36 -1.68
CA ARG A 241 16.68 -40.38 -2.97
C ARG A 241 15.67 -40.66 -4.07
N VAL A 242 15.69 -39.84 -5.12
CA VAL A 242 14.75 -39.92 -6.24
C VAL A 242 15.49 -40.09 -7.56
N SER A 243 14.84 -40.73 -8.53
CA SER A 243 15.44 -40.99 -9.84
C SER A 243 15.75 -39.71 -10.61
N LEU A 244 16.87 -39.71 -11.32
CA LEU A 244 17.27 -38.64 -12.23
C LEU A 244 16.39 -38.62 -13.48
N THR A 245 15.90 -37.44 -13.85
CA THR A 245 15.27 -37.17 -15.13
C THR A 245 16.32 -36.96 -16.23
N GLU A 246 15.90 -36.90 -17.50
CA GLU A 246 16.82 -36.51 -18.57
C GLU A 246 17.36 -35.09 -18.40
N THR A 247 16.52 -34.17 -17.91
CA THR A 247 16.93 -32.79 -17.60
C THR A 247 17.99 -32.76 -16.51
N ASP A 248 17.84 -33.58 -15.46
CA ASP A 248 18.83 -33.69 -14.38
C ASP A 248 20.18 -34.17 -14.93
N ARG A 249 20.18 -35.23 -15.76
CA ARG A 249 21.42 -35.75 -16.38
C ARG A 249 22.07 -34.74 -17.32
N LYS A 250 21.27 -34.00 -18.11
CA LYS A 250 21.76 -32.92 -18.99
C LYS A 250 22.37 -31.76 -18.19
N ALA A 251 21.88 -31.51 -16.98
CA ALA A 251 22.45 -30.54 -16.04
C ALA A 251 23.69 -31.06 -15.30
N GLY A 252 24.16 -32.28 -15.59
CA GLY A 252 25.34 -32.89 -14.97
C GLY A 252 25.08 -33.54 -13.61
N ALA A 253 23.81 -33.78 -13.24
CA ALA A 253 23.49 -34.42 -11.97
C ALA A 253 23.73 -35.94 -12.02
N VAL A 254 24.24 -36.47 -10.91
CA VAL A 254 24.49 -37.91 -10.66
C VAL A 254 23.68 -38.45 -9.48
N ASP A 255 23.13 -37.58 -8.63
CA ASP A 255 22.25 -37.93 -7.51
C ASP A 255 21.14 -36.88 -7.38
N LYS A 256 20.00 -37.26 -6.79
CA LYS A 256 18.91 -36.31 -6.50
C LYS A 256 18.20 -36.67 -5.20
N ILE A 257 18.06 -35.67 -4.35
CA ILE A 257 17.50 -35.79 -3.00
C ILE A 257 16.24 -34.93 -2.95
N ARG A 258 15.14 -35.54 -2.48
CA ARG A 258 13.83 -34.91 -2.30
C ARG A 258 13.57 -34.68 -0.81
N LEU A 259 13.18 -33.47 -0.47
CA LEU A 259 12.56 -33.10 0.80
C LEU A 259 11.06 -32.87 0.58
N LYS A 260 10.23 -33.53 1.39
CA LYS A 260 8.79 -33.28 1.50
C LYS A 260 8.51 -32.55 2.81
N THR A 261 7.90 -31.39 2.76
CA THR A 261 7.48 -30.63 3.94
C THR A 261 6.21 -29.84 3.63
N THR A 262 5.83 -28.91 4.50
CA THR A 262 4.69 -28.02 4.31
C THR A 262 5.12 -26.56 4.38
N ILE A 263 4.37 -25.68 3.71
CA ILE A 263 4.64 -24.23 3.71
C ILE A 263 4.61 -23.69 5.14
N GLU A 264 3.63 -24.11 5.93
CA GLU A 264 3.42 -23.61 7.29
C GLU A 264 4.56 -24.02 8.23
N GLU A 265 5.07 -25.25 8.08
CA GLU A 265 6.21 -25.75 8.85
C GLU A 265 7.50 -25.03 8.43
N LEU A 266 7.78 -24.93 7.13
CA LEU A 266 8.96 -24.23 6.63
C LEU A 266 9.02 -22.75 7.07
N LEU A 267 7.88 -22.05 7.04
CA LEU A 267 7.80 -20.67 7.52
C LEU A 267 8.05 -20.57 9.03
N LEU A 268 7.51 -21.51 9.81
CA LEU A 268 7.72 -21.55 11.25
C LEU A 268 9.19 -21.88 11.60
N GLU A 269 9.83 -22.79 10.87
CA GLU A 269 11.26 -23.10 11.02
C GLU A 269 12.12 -21.84 10.81
N VAL A 270 11.89 -21.12 9.72
CA VAL A 270 12.63 -19.89 9.39
C VAL A 270 12.38 -18.80 10.43
N GLU A 271 11.13 -18.64 10.87
CA GLU A 271 10.74 -17.65 11.87
C GLU A 271 11.41 -17.91 13.22
N LEU A 272 11.30 -19.13 13.75
CA LEU A 272 11.88 -19.50 15.04
C LEU A 272 13.41 -19.53 15.00
N TYR A 273 14.02 -20.00 13.91
CA TYR A 273 15.48 -19.97 13.74
C TYR A 273 16.01 -18.54 13.69
N GLY A 274 15.29 -17.65 12.97
CA GLY A 274 15.58 -16.22 12.93
C GLY A 274 15.47 -15.61 14.33
N GLN A 275 14.42 -15.94 15.07
CA GLN A 275 14.17 -15.38 16.40
C GLN A 275 15.27 -15.74 17.41
N VAL A 276 15.67 -17.02 17.51
CA VAL A 276 16.72 -17.43 18.48
C VAL A 276 18.08 -16.83 18.16
N ASN A 277 18.31 -16.43 16.91
CA ASN A 277 19.55 -15.82 16.46
C ASN A 277 19.45 -14.30 16.26
N ASP A 278 18.32 -13.65 16.55
CA ASP A 278 18.08 -12.26 16.18
C ASP A 278 19.13 -11.31 16.78
N LYS A 279 19.41 -11.40 18.09
CA LYS A 279 20.45 -10.57 18.72
C LYS A 279 21.83 -10.89 18.19
N TYR A 280 22.11 -12.16 17.92
CA TYR A 280 23.39 -12.57 17.33
C TYR A 280 23.58 -11.96 15.94
N LEU A 281 22.55 -12.06 15.08
CA LEU A 281 22.55 -11.47 13.75
C LEU A 281 22.71 -9.94 13.82
N GLN A 282 21.90 -9.25 14.61
CA GLN A 282 21.96 -7.79 14.72
C GLN A 282 23.29 -7.30 15.29
N LYS A 283 23.73 -7.82 16.43
CA LYS A 283 24.90 -7.30 17.16
C LYS A 283 26.21 -7.90 16.69
N SER A 284 26.26 -9.21 16.55
CA SER A 284 27.51 -9.95 16.35
C SER A 284 27.86 -10.17 14.88
N VAL A 285 26.85 -10.16 14.00
CA VAL A 285 27.04 -10.30 12.54
C VAL A 285 26.97 -8.96 11.83
N LEU A 286 25.93 -8.16 12.06
CA LEU A 286 25.71 -6.90 11.35
C LEU A 286 26.34 -5.67 12.06
N GLY A 287 26.74 -5.83 13.32
CA GLY A 287 27.38 -4.77 14.10
C GLY A 287 26.44 -3.61 14.45
N PHE A 288 25.13 -3.86 14.58
CA PHE A 288 24.18 -2.85 15.00
C PHE A 288 24.26 -2.57 16.49
N ASP A 289 24.33 -1.28 16.78
CA ASP A 289 24.21 -0.71 18.11
C ASP A 289 22.88 0.05 18.15
N ASN A 290 21.85 -0.59 18.73
CA ASN A 290 20.48 -0.08 18.72
C ASN A 290 20.37 1.31 19.38
N GLN A 291 21.25 1.67 20.33
CA GLN A 291 21.28 3.00 20.94
C GLN A 291 21.76 4.09 19.96
N LYS A 292 22.83 3.83 19.21
CA LYS A 292 23.38 4.79 18.25
C LYS A 292 22.50 4.99 17.02
N MET A 293 21.73 3.97 16.63
CA MET A 293 20.79 4.07 15.51
C MET A 293 19.55 4.90 15.87
N ALA A 294 19.00 4.73 17.08
CA ALA A 294 17.88 5.56 17.55
C ALA A 294 18.25 7.05 17.59
N GLU A 295 19.46 7.39 18.06
CA GLU A 295 19.98 8.76 18.06
C GLU A 295 20.14 9.35 16.64
N LYS A 296 20.55 8.53 15.66
CA LYS A 296 20.68 8.97 14.26
C LYS A 296 19.34 9.20 13.60
N VAL A 297 18.37 8.29 13.81
CA VAL A 297 17.01 8.42 13.25
C VAL A 297 16.31 9.67 13.81
N ALA A 298 16.45 9.94 15.11
CA ALA A 298 15.92 11.15 15.73
C ALA A 298 16.53 12.44 15.13
N LYS A 299 17.83 12.43 14.84
CA LYS A 299 18.51 13.57 14.18
C LYS A 299 18.09 13.77 12.72
N GLU A 300 17.87 12.69 11.97
CA GLU A 300 17.44 12.77 10.57
C GLU A 300 15.97 13.21 10.43
N LEU A 301 15.10 12.77 11.34
CA LEU A 301 13.71 13.25 11.42
C LEU A 301 13.65 14.77 11.67
N ALA A 302 14.43 15.28 12.63
CA ALA A 302 14.51 16.71 12.92
C ALA A 302 15.06 17.54 11.73
N ALA A 303 15.94 16.97 10.92
CA ALA A 303 16.49 17.64 9.73
C ALA A 303 15.55 17.62 8.51
N SER A 304 14.63 16.66 8.47
CA SER A 304 13.63 16.49 7.41
C SER A 304 12.51 17.53 7.49
N GLU A 305 12.10 17.90 8.71
CA GLU A 305 11.07 18.92 8.94
C GLU A 305 11.51 20.33 8.50
N ALA A 306 12.80 20.62 8.54
CA ALA A 306 13.36 21.94 8.18
C ALA A 306 13.44 22.23 6.67
N LYS A 307 13.18 21.24 5.79
CA LYS A 307 13.40 21.36 4.32
C LYS A 307 12.15 21.40 3.45
N LYS A 308 10.94 21.38 4.04
CA LYS A 308 9.66 21.44 3.29
C LYS A 308 9.35 22.79 2.61
N GLY A 309 10.27 23.77 2.66
CA GLY A 309 10.00 25.17 2.30
C GLY A 309 10.38 25.63 0.88
N ALA A 310 10.80 24.77 -0.07
CA ALA A 310 11.29 25.32 -1.34
C ALA A 310 11.10 24.42 -2.59
N VAL A 311 10.46 25.03 -3.59
CA VAL A 311 10.61 24.88 -5.05
C VAL A 311 9.51 24.12 -5.82
N ASN A 312 8.86 24.88 -6.70
CA ASN A 312 8.06 24.44 -7.84
C ASN A 312 8.64 25.08 -9.13
N LYS A 313 8.25 24.49 -10.28
CA LYS A 313 8.24 24.98 -11.68
C LYS A 313 9.36 24.50 -12.63
N GLU A 314 8.94 23.74 -13.66
CA GLU A 314 9.18 24.03 -15.09
C GLU A 314 8.21 23.23 -15.98
N GLU A 315 7.85 23.82 -17.13
CA GLU A 315 6.64 23.62 -17.95
C GLU A 315 6.64 22.40 -18.89
N GLN A 316 5.45 21.82 -19.10
CA GLN A 316 5.20 20.71 -20.03
C GLN A 316 4.00 21.04 -20.93
N LYS A 317 4.11 20.79 -22.24
CA LYS A 317 3.04 21.05 -23.23
C LYS A 317 1.87 20.09 -23.06
N VAL A 318 0.64 20.61 -23.02
CA VAL A 318 -0.57 19.80 -22.80
C VAL A 318 -1.71 20.11 -23.78
N SER A 319 -2.60 19.13 -23.90
CA SER A 319 -3.81 19.10 -24.71
C SER A 319 -4.85 20.16 -24.31
N SER A 320 -5.48 20.81 -25.29
CA SER A 320 -6.52 21.84 -25.11
C SER A 320 -7.83 21.36 -24.48
N ASP A 321 -8.01 20.06 -24.30
CA ASP A 321 -9.18 19.47 -23.62
C ASP A 321 -8.91 19.18 -22.13
N ASP A 322 -7.65 19.32 -21.67
CA ASP A 322 -7.25 19.10 -20.28
C ASP A 322 -7.31 20.42 -19.49
N ALA A 323 -8.34 20.56 -18.67
CA ALA A 323 -8.58 21.74 -17.85
C ALA A 323 -7.46 22.01 -16.83
N ALA A 324 -6.83 20.96 -16.28
CA ALA A 324 -5.77 21.12 -15.30
C ALA A 324 -4.54 21.76 -15.94
N ALA A 325 -4.25 21.37 -17.18
CA ALA A 325 -3.09 21.87 -17.86
C ALA A 325 -3.26 23.26 -18.49
N VAL A 326 -4.46 23.58 -18.98
CA VAL A 326 -4.77 24.95 -19.41
C VAL A 326 -4.69 25.93 -18.22
N SER A 327 -5.09 25.50 -17.02
CA SER A 327 -4.95 26.29 -15.80
C SER A 327 -3.47 26.52 -15.43
N GLN A 328 -2.62 25.49 -15.58
CA GLN A 328 -1.17 25.62 -15.37
C GLN A 328 -0.50 26.53 -16.41
N GLU A 329 -0.89 26.44 -17.69
CA GLU A 329 -0.42 27.33 -18.75
C GLU A 329 -0.83 28.79 -18.48
N LEU A 330 -2.07 29.03 -18.04
CA LEU A 330 -2.53 30.34 -17.60
C LEU A 330 -1.71 30.87 -16.42
N TYR A 331 -1.47 30.05 -15.40
CA TYR A 331 -0.64 30.42 -14.25
C TYR A 331 0.78 30.80 -14.66
N SER A 332 1.41 30.04 -15.56
CA SER A 332 2.74 30.38 -16.06
C SER A 332 2.78 31.73 -16.79
N LEU A 333 1.81 31.97 -17.69
CA LEU A 333 1.70 33.21 -18.45
C LEU A 333 1.46 34.42 -17.56
N ILE A 334 0.62 34.29 -16.54
CA ILE A 334 0.33 35.37 -15.59
C ILE A 334 1.56 35.73 -14.77
N ASN A 335 2.29 34.73 -14.26
CA ASN A 335 3.51 34.99 -13.51
C ASN A 335 4.57 35.66 -14.40
N ALA A 336 4.74 35.22 -15.65
CA ALA A 336 5.66 35.87 -16.59
C ALA A 336 5.25 37.33 -16.91
N HIS A 337 3.94 37.59 -17.07
CA HIS A 337 3.38 38.92 -17.35
C HIS A 337 3.60 39.90 -16.19
N PHE A 338 3.62 39.43 -14.94
CA PHE A 338 3.88 40.27 -13.76
C PHE A 338 5.36 40.32 -13.34
N ASP A 339 6.14 39.24 -13.48
CA ASP A 339 7.56 39.21 -13.10
C ASP A 339 8.49 39.86 -14.14
N GLY A 340 8.09 39.93 -15.41
CA GLY A 340 8.88 40.56 -16.49
C GLY A 340 9.04 42.08 -16.38
N GLY A 341 8.36 42.73 -15.42
CA GLY A 341 8.33 44.19 -15.24
C GLY A 341 9.26 44.76 -14.16
N LEU A 342 9.91 43.93 -13.33
CA LEU A 342 10.79 44.39 -12.24
C LEU A 342 12.28 44.19 -12.57
N SER A 343 12.76 44.87 -13.60
CA SER A 343 14.19 45.10 -13.81
C SER A 343 14.45 46.40 -14.54
N SER A 344 14.56 47.49 -13.77
CA SER A 344 15.61 48.53 -13.87
C SER A 344 15.18 49.77 -13.10
N ASN A 345 16.14 50.34 -12.37
CA ASN A 345 16.10 51.57 -11.57
C ASN A 345 15.65 51.37 -10.11
N ASP A 346 16.58 50.98 -9.25
CA ASP A 346 17.22 52.02 -8.44
C ASP A 346 18.63 51.62 -8.03
N ALA A 347 19.55 52.57 -8.19
CA ALA A 347 20.96 52.43 -7.89
C ALA A 347 21.33 53.46 -6.82
N GLY A 348 21.89 53.00 -5.71
CA GLY A 348 22.59 53.80 -4.71
C GLY A 348 21.69 54.51 -3.70
N GLU A 349 21.87 54.26 -2.42
CA GLU A 349 22.86 54.95 -1.58
C GLU A 349 22.85 54.41 -0.15
N ASP A 350 23.99 54.60 0.50
CA ASP A 350 24.37 54.14 1.84
C ASP A 350 23.42 54.56 2.97
N ASN A 351 23.33 53.74 4.02
CA ASN A 351 23.79 54.20 5.35
C ASN A 351 23.90 53.07 6.40
N LEU A 352 25.02 53.14 7.13
CA LEU A 352 25.33 52.41 8.35
C LEU A 352 24.61 52.99 9.58
N SER A 353 24.21 52.14 10.53
CA SER A 353 24.43 52.24 12.00
C SER A 353 23.40 51.32 12.72
N ALA A 354 23.80 50.31 13.49
CA ALA A 354 24.40 50.27 14.84
C ALA A 354 23.37 50.32 16.00
N ALA A 355 23.46 49.25 16.83
CA ALA A 355 23.13 49.13 18.25
C ALA A 355 21.67 48.93 18.70
N ALA A 356 21.40 47.79 19.35
CA ALA A 356 21.07 47.73 20.79
C ALA A 356 21.11 46.29 21.34
N GLN A 357 21.75 46.13 22.50
CA GLN A 357 21.90 44.90 23.29
C GLN A 357 20.70 44.67 24.22
N ALA A 358 20.29 43.39 24.37
CA ALA A 358 19.94 42.59 25.59
C ALA A 358 19.12 43.23 26.77
N PRO A 359 18.61 42.48 27.79
CA PRO A 359 18.80 41.06 28.12
C PRO A 359 17.55 40.30 28.66
N ALA A 360 17.79 39.05 29.07
CA ALA A 360 16.92 38.05 29.68
C ALA A 360 16.60 38.28 31.18
N ALA A 361 15.53 37.63 31.66
CA ALA A 361 15.30 37.16 33.04
C ALA A 361 14.21 36.06 32.97
N ALA A 362 14.42 34.79 33.30
CA ALA A 362 14.76 34.17 34.59
C ALA A 362 13.57 34.13 35.58
N ASP A 363 13.00 32.93 35.64
CA ASP A 363 11.94 32.42 36.52
C ASP A 363 12.50 32.09 37.92
N ALA A 364 11.68 32.27 38.96
CA ALA A 364 11.92 31.76 40.31
C ALA A 364 10.61 31.69 41.12
N SER A 365 10.13 30.44 41.25
CA SER A 365 9.45 29.80 42.38
C SER A 365 9.30 30.57 43.69
N VAL A 366 8.15 30.44 44.37
CA VAL A 366 8.05 30.09 45.81
C VAL A 366 6.71 29.39 46.09
N SER A 367 6.81 28.32 46.88
CA SER A 367 5.82 27.38 47.44
C SER A 367 5.24 27.82 48.80
N GLU A 368 4.50 26.91 49.44
CA GLU A 368 4.05 26.85 50.87
C GLU A 368 2.62 27.37 51.15
N ASP A 369 1.77 26.74 51.96
CA ASP A 369 1.65 25.38 52.54
C ASP A 369 0.35 25.34 53.38
N GLN A 370 -0.04 24.13 53.82
CA GLN A 370 -0.93 23.78 54.96
C GLN A 370 -2.46 23.92 54.80
N ASP A 371 -3.28 22.85 54.74
CA ASP A 371 -3.48 21.65 55.61
C ASP A 371 -4.37 21.91 56.84
N VAL A 372 -5.58 21.32 56.87
CA VAL A 372 -6.27 20.73 58.05
C VAL A 372 -7.36 19.73 57.59
N SER A 373 -7.13 18.44 57.91
CA SER A 373 -8.00 17.30 58.31
C SER A 373 -9.55 17.40 58.25
N GLU A 374 -10.38 16.34 58.15
CA GLU A 374 -10.28 14.92 58.55
C GLU A 374 -11.48 14.09 57.98
N GLU A 375 -11.19 12.83 57.60
CA GLU A 375 -11.99 11.58 57.64
C GLU A 375 -13.42 11.45 57.00
N ALA A 376 -13.54 10.59 55.96
CA ALA A 376 -14.18 9.25 56.07
C ALA A 376 -14.27 8.49 54.72
N ALA A 377 -13.61 7.32 54.68
CA ALA A 377 -13.84 6.10 53.88
C ALA A 377 -14.64 6.13 52.55
N ALA A 378 -13.96 5.89 51.43
CA ALA A 378 -14.49 5.14 50.28
C ALA A 378 -13.35 4.56 49.42
N GLY A 379 -13.51 3.32 48.97
CA GLY A 379 -12.52 2.53 48.25
C GLY A 379 -12.08 3.16 46.92
N GLY A 380 -10.79 2.99 46.63
CA GLY A 380 -10.09 3.61 45.51
C GLY A 380 -10.69 3.25 44.15
N VAL A 381 -11.25 4.28 43.51
CA VAL A 381 -11.17 4.45 42.06
C VAL A 381 -10.02 5.41 41.85
N GLN A 382 -8.94 4.94 41.23
CA GLN A 382 -7.90 5.84 40.75
C GLN A 382 -8.48 6.61 39.56
N ASP A 383 -8.66 7.91 39.78
CA ASP A 383 -8.70 8.90 38.72
C ASP A 383 -7.42 8.79 37.89
N ALA A 384 -7.56 8.28 36.67
CA ALA A 384 -6.63 8.55 35.58
C ALA A 384 -7.26 9.64 34.72
N GLN A 385 -7.01 10.90 35.07
CA GLN A 385 -7.06 11.99 34.10
C GLN A 385 -5.85 11.84 33.17
N GLY A 386 -6.10 11.17 32.06
CA GLY A 386 -5.37 11.22 30.82
C GLY A 386 -6.37 10.80 29.75
N GLU A 387 -6.71 11.71 28.82
CA GLU A 387 -7.44 11.37 27.60
C GLU A 387 -6.52 10.53 26.70
N ASP A 388 -6.20 9.32 27.15
CA ASP A 388 -5.55 8.32 26.32
C ASP A 388 -6.64 7.66 25.47
N ALA A 389 -6.52 7.87 24.16
CA ALA A 389 -7.18 7.10 23.13
C ALA A 389 -7.33 5.62 23.54
N VAL A 390 -8.57 5.11 23.61
CA VAL A 390 -8.80 3.68 23.87
C VAL A 390 -8.40 2.89 22.63
N THR A 391 -7.11 2.60 22.48
CA THR A 391 -6.58 1.73 21.44
C THR A 391 -6.77 0.27 21.86
N LEU A 392 -7.60 -0.49 21.15
CA LEU A 392 -7.80 -1.91 21.44
C LEU A 392 -6.53 -2.70 21.10
N THR A 393 -6.11 -3.58 21.99
CA THR A 393 -5.08 -4.58 21.68
C THR A 393 -5.68 -5.73 20.88
N GLU A 394 -4.82 -6.53 20.25
CA GLU A 394 -5.27 -7.71 19.53
C GLU A 394 -6.01 -8.71 20.45
N ASP A 395 -5.50 -8.91 21.67
CA ASP A 395 -6.13 -9.80 22.65
C ASP A 395 -7.52 -9.30 23.05
N GLN A 396 -7.68 -7.98 23.21
CA GLN A 396 -8.99 -7.38 23.46
C GLN A 396 -9.96 -7.62 22.29
N CYS A 397 -9.49 -7.52 21.04
CA CYS A 397 -10.28 -7.87 19.86
C CYS A 397 -10.71 -9.35 19.82
N ILE A 398 -9.85 -10.25 20.29
CA ILE A 398 -10.18 -11.67 20.45
C ILE A 398 -11.24 -11.84 21.55
N GLU A 399 -11.10 -11.15 22.67
CA GLU A 399 -12.08 -11.19 23.76
C GLU A 399 -13.46 -10.68 23.31
N LEU A 400 -13.51 -9.63 22.48
CA LEU A 400 -14.75 -9.08 21.92
C LEU A 400 -15.57 -10.14 21.17
N LYS A 401 -14.92 -11.12 20.52
CA LYS A 401 -15.64 -12.26 19.88
C LYS A 401 -16.39 -13.14 20.87
N SER A 402 -15.87 -13.25 22.08
CA SER A 402 -16.42 -14.12 23.13
C SER A 402 -17.51 -13.43 23.96
N LEU A 403 -17.67 -12.11 23.82
CA LEU A 403 -18.65 -11.35 24.55
C LEU A 403 -20.09 -11.69 24.11
N LYS A 404 -20.95 -11.86 25.11
CA LYS A 404 -22.40 -12.06 24.90
C LYS A 404 -23.17 -10.73 24.76
N LYS A 405 -22.49 -9.60 24.91
CA LYS A 405 -23.08 -8.26 24.81
C LYS A 405 -22.88 -7.69 23.39
N PRO A 406 -23.78 -6.80 22.92
CA PRO A 406 -23.56 -6.07 21.68
C PRO A 406 -22.25 -5.27 21.75
N VAL A 407 -21.38 -5.46 20.77
CA VAL A 407 -20.11 -4.75 20.61
C VAL A 407 -20.37 -3.46 19.82
N ALA A 408 -19.74 -2.37 20.22
CA ALA A 408 -19.86 -1.07 19.56
C ALA A 408 -19.24 -1.14 18.14
N LEU A 409 -19.78 -0.37 17.19
CA LEU A 409 -19.32 -0.48 15.79
C LEU A 409 -17.85 -0.12 15.65
N GLY A 410 -17.40 0.92 16.34
CA GLY A 410 -16.02 1.35 16.24
C GLY A 410 -15.03 0.30 16.73
N ASP A 411 -15.37 -0.46 17.78
CA ASP A 411 -14.54 -1.59 18.23
C ASP A 411 -14.45 -2.69 17.16
N ILE A 412 -15.59 -3.02 16.51
CA ILE A 412 -15.63 -4.02 15.44
C ILE A 412 -14.76 -3.57 14.25
N ASN A 413 -14.87 -2.31 13.86
CA ASN A 413 -14.08 -1.74 12.77
C ASN A 413 -12.60 -1.69 13.11
N TYR A 414 -12.25 -1.23 14.31
CA TYR A 414 -10.87 -1.15 14.77
C TYR A 414 -10.18 -2.52 14.76
N CYS A 415 -10.89 -3.59 15.15
CA CYS A 415 -10.34 -4.95 15.13
C CYS A 415 -10.00 -5.48 13.72
N GLN A 416 -10.50 -4.84 12.65
CA GLN A 416 -10.11 -5.17 11.28
C GLN A 416 -8.64 -4.86 11.01
N VAL A 417 -8.01 -3.93 11.75
CA VAL A 417 -6.57 -3.64 11.66
C VAL A 417 -5.73 -4.89 11.97
N TYR A 418 -6.22 -5.76 12.86
CA TYR A 418 -5.59 -7.04 13.19
C TYR A 418 -6.07 -8.21 12.30
N GLY A 419 -6.95 -7.94 11.32
CA GLY A 419 -7.60 -8.96 10.50
C GLY A 419 -8.64 -9.79 11.27
N ILE A 420 -9.20 -9.26 12.36
CA ILE A 420 -10.16 -9.97 13.22
C ILE A 420 -11.57 -9.46 12.91
N ASP A 421 -12.38 -10.29 12.25
CA ASP A 421 -13.82 -10.04 12.13
C ASP A 421 -14.55 -10.49 13.39
N VAL A 422 -14.84 -9.54 14.28
CA VAL A 422 -15.52 -9.77 15.58
C VAL A 422 -16.88 -10.47 15.42
N LEU A 423 -17.58 -10.27 14.30
CA LEU A 423 -18.90 -10.85 14.06
C LEU A 423 -18.84 -12.26 13.45
N ASP A 424 -17.68 -12.70 12.95
CA ASP A 424 -17.47 -14.05 12.45
C ASP A 424 -17.27 -15.05 13.60
N GLN A 425 -18.37 -15.72 13.94
CA GLN A 425 -18.43 -16.80 14.94
C GLN A 425 -18.18 -18.20 14.33
N SER A 426 -17.69 -18.30 13.09
CA SER A 426 -17.42 -19.60 12.47
C SER A 426 -16.32 -20.37 13.22
N ALA A 427 -16.44 -21.71 13.23
CA ALA A 427 -15.43 -22.58 13.83
C ALA A 427 -14.04 -22.38 13.19
N ALA A 428 -14.00 -22.04 11.91
CA ALA A 428 -12.77 -21.70 11.19
C ALA A 428 -12.11 -20.43 11.75
N SER A 429 -12.92 -19.40 12.05
CA SER A 429 -12.44 -18.17 12.70
C SER A 429 -11.85 -18.44 14.08
N ALA A 430 -12.55 -19.25 14.90
CA ALA A 430 -12.08 -19.62 16.23
C ALA A 430 -10.76 -20.41 16.18
N GLU A 431 -10.62 -21.34 15.23
CA GLU A 431 -9.37 -22.09 15.03
C GLU A 431 -8.21 -21.19 14.58
N LYS A 432 -8.45 -20.20 13.73
CA LYS A 432 -7.42 -19.21 13.32
C LYS A 432 -6.90 -18.42 14.52
N VAL A 433 -7.81 -17.89 15.34
CA VAL A 433 -7.47 -17.14 16.56
C VAL A 433 -6.68 -18.01 17.55
N GLN A 434 -7.14 -19.23 17.83
CA GLN A 434 -6.41 -20.15 18.72
C GLN A 434 -5.03 -20.54 18.17
N THR A 435 -4.91 -20.72 16.85
CA THR A 435 -3.62 -21.04 16.22
C THR A 435 -2.65 -19.87 16.30
N LYS A 436 -3.14 -18.62 16.15
CA LYS A 436 -2.33 -17.42 16.32
C LYS A 436 -1.82 -17.27 17.76
N SER A 437 -2.72 -17.36 18.74
CA SER A 437 -2.34 -17.32 20.17
C SER A 437 -1.29 -18.38 20.53
N ARG A 438 -1.45 -19.61 20.03
CA ARG A 438 -0.45 -20.69 20.23
C ARG A 438 0.91 -20.37 19.58
N ARG A 439 0.93 -19.74 18.40
CA ARG A 439 2.17 -19.26 17.78
C ARG A 439 2.83 -18.16 18.61
N ASP A 440 2.06 -17.22 19.14
CA ASP A 440 2.62 -16.10 19.90
C ASP A 440 3.23 -16.59 21.22
N ALA A 441 2.56 -17.52 21.91
CA ALA A 441 3.14 -18.20 23.07
C ALA A 441 4.42 -18.98 22.74
N LEU A 442 4.44 -19.65 21.57
CA LEU A 442 5.63 -20.37 21.09
C LEU A 442 6.79 -19.39 20.80
N LYS A 443 6.51 -18.25 20.15
CA LYS A 443 7.51 -17.20 19.94
C LYS A 443 8.06 -16.68 21.25
N GLN A 444 7.22 -16.40 22.23
CA GLN A 444 7.68 -15.95 23.55
C GLN A 444 8.58 -17.00 24.22
N THR A 445 8.26 -18.28 24.04
CA THR A 445 9.10 -19.39 24.52
C THR A 445 10.47 -19.41 23.82
N PHE A 446 10.51 -19.16 22.51
CA PHE A 446 11.75 -19.15 21.75
C PHE A 446 12.61 -17.89 22.00
N GLU A 447 11.99 -16.77 22.38
CA GLU A 447 12.71 -15.52 22.73
C GLU A 447 13.68 -15.73 23.91
N ALA A 448 13.38 -16.65 24.82
CA ALA A 448 14.26 -16.97 25.94
C ALA A 448 15.64 -17.53 25.51
N TYR A 449 15.74 -18.09 24.30
CA TYR A 449 16.99 -18.59 23.72
C TYR A 449 17.76 -17.51 22.93
N ASN A 450 17.16 -16.35 22.68
CA ASN A 450 17.79 -15.22 22.00
C ASN A 450 18.79 -14.51 22.94
N GLN A 451 19.95 -15.13 23.16
CA GLN A 451 20.95 -14.72 24.15
C GLN A 451 22.20 -14.08 23.52
N ASN A 452 22.10 -13.58 22.28
CA ASN A 452 23.23 -13.07 21.50
C ASN A 452 24.37 -14.11 21.33
N GLN A 453 23.99 -15.38 21.26
CA GLN A 453 24.89 -16.50 20.96
C GLN A 453 24.43 -17.15 19.66
N PHE A 454 25.38 -17.63 18.86
CA PHE A 454 25.03 -18.30 17.62
C PHE A 454 24.44 -19.68 17.91
N ILE A 455 23.19 -19.88 17.53
CA ILE A 455 22.52 -21.17 17.52
C ILE A 455 22.60 -21.72 16.08
N ASN A 456 23.48 -22.70 15.87
CA ASN A 456 23.59 -23.39 14.58
C ASN A 456 22.42 -24.38 14.37
N ASP A 457 22.38 -25.03 13.21
CA ASP A 457 21.32 -25.96 12.81
C ASP A 457 21.17 -27.16 13.76
N GLU A 458 22.26 -27.72 14.28
CA GLU A 458 22.23 -28.83 15.24
C GLU A 458 21.69 -28.42 16.62
N ALA A 459 22.15 -27.29 17.14
CA ALA A 459 21.64 -26.74 18.40
C ALA A 459 20.16 -26.36 18.26
N PHE A 460 19.76 -25.81 17.12
CA PHE A 460 18.37 -25.51 16.82
C PHE A 460 17.51 -26.79 16.73
N LYS A 461 18.02 -27.87 16.12
CA LYS A 461 17.33 -29.19 16.13
C LYS A 461 17.04 -29.67 17.55
N ALA A 462 17.97 -29.48 18.48
CA ALA A 462 17.73 -29.83 19.88
C ALA A 462 16.59 -29.00 20.50
N LEU A 463 16.51 -27.69 20.19
CA LEU A 463 15.41 -26.83 20.63
C LEU A 463 14.07 -27.23 19.97
N TRP A 464 14.09 -27.52 18.68
CA TRP A 464 12.92 -27.97 17.94
C TRP A 464 12.34 -29.26 18.54
N LEU A 465 13.19 -30.25 18.80
CA LEU A 465 12.77 -31.51 19.41
C LEU A 465 12.27 -31.33 20.85
N LYS A 466 12.88 -30.40 21.61
CA LYS A 466 12.46 -30.07 22.98
C LYS A 466 11.04 -29.50 23.03
N HIS A 467 10.66 -28.69 22.04
CA HIS A 467 9.35 -28.01 21.99
C HIS A 467 8.42 -28.58 20.91
N LYS A 468 8.60 -29.86 20.54
CA LYS A 468 7.86 -30.49 19.44
C LYS A 468 6.35 -30.44 19.65
N ALA A 469 5.89 -30.59 20.90
CA ALA A 469 4.46 -30.58 21.21
C ALA A 469 3.84 -29.20 20.99
N GLU A 470 4.51 -28.15 21.44
CA GLU A 470 4.11 -26.75 21.31
C GLU A 470 4.14 -26.31 19.83
N ILE A 471 5.15 -26.75 19.08
CA ILE A 471 5.26 -26.53 17.63
C ILE A 471 4.08 -27.15 16.88
N GLU A 472 3.78 -28.43 17.12
CA GLU A 472 2.65 -29.10 16.47
C GLU A 472 1.30 -28.46 16.79
N GLN A 473 1.16 -27.90 18.01
CA GLN A 473 -0.01 -27.14 18.40
C GLN A 473 -0.08 -25.77 17.72
N ALA A 474 1.05 -25.11 17.44
CA ALA A 474 1.10 -23.81 16.78
C ALA A 474 0.87 -23.88 15.25
N LEU A 475 1.01 -25.06 14.66
CA LEU A 475 0.73 -25.30 13.24
C LEU A 475 -0.77 -25.53 12.98
N PRO A 476 -1.31 -25.05 11.85
CA PRO A 476 -2.69 -25.33 11.47
C PRO A 476 -2.86 -26.81 11.09
N LYS A 477 -4.12 -27.31 11.19
CA LYS A 477 -4.45 -28.69 10.83
C LYS A 477 -4.35 -28.94 9.33
N GLN A 478 -4.85 -28.02 8.51
CA GLN A 478 -4.67 -28.06 7.08
C GLN A 478 -3.35 -27.38 6.73
N ARG A 479 -2.47 -28.12 6.06
CA ARG A 479 -1.14 -27.67 5.67
C ARG A 479 -0.94 -27.85 4.17
N ASN A 480 -0.23 -26.91 3.56
CA ASN A 480 -0.01 -26.86 2.13
C ASN A 480 1.31 -27.56 1.79
N PRO A 481 1.31 -28.65 0.99
CA PRO A 481 2.52 -29.42 0.74
C PRO A 481 3.50 -28.66 -0.17
N ILE A 482 4.79 -28.82 0.14
CA ILE A 482 5.91 -28.39 -0.69
C ILE A 482 6.87 -29.55 -0.89
N THR A 483 7.34 -29.70 -2.13
CA THR A 483 8.42 -30.63 -2.49
C THR A 483 9.62 -29.84 -2.96
N ILE A 484 10.79 -30.13 -2.39
CA ILE A 484 12.07 -29.53 -2.78
C ILE A 484 12.99 -30.65 -3.24
N ASP A 485 13.37 -30.64 -4.53
CA ASP A 485 14.40 -31.55 -5.03
C ASP A 485 15.72 -30.81 -5.20
N VAL A 486 16.81 -31.41 -4.73
CA VAL A 486 18.18 -30.96 -4.96
C VAL A 486 18.88 -32.02 -5.78
N ALA A 487 19.34 -31.66 -6.98
CA ALA A 487 20.15 -32.50 -7.85
C ALA A 487 21.63 -32.16 -7.69
N LEU A 488 22.47 -33.18 -7.51
CA LEU A 488 23.88 -33.06 -7.14
C LEU A 488 24.78 -33.54 -8.28
N ASP A 489 25.90 -32.86 -8.50
CA ASP A 489 26.98 -33.36 -9.38
C ASP A 489 27.88 -34.40 -8.72
N ASP A 490 28.88 -34.88 -9.47
CA ASP A 490 29.89 -35.85 -9.03
C ASP A 490 30.74 -35.38 -7.83
N LYS A 491 30.79 -34.07 -7.58
CA LYS A 491 31.46 -33.44 -6.45
C LYS A 491 30.51 -33.21 -5.26
N GLY A 492 29.24 -33.63 -5.38
CA GLY A 492 28.23 -33.45 -4.36
C GLY A 492 27.67 -32.03 -4.25
N ARG A 493 27.86 -31.18 -5.27
CA ARG A 493 27.38 -29.79 -5.28
C ARG A 493 26.01 -29.71 -5.92
N ALA A 494 25.15 -28.82 -5.43
CA ALA A 494 23.86 -28.58 -6.07
C ALA A 494 24.06 -28.01 -7.48
N VAL A 495 23.49 -28.66 -8.50
CA VAL A 495 23.47 -28.18 -9.89
C VAL A 495 22.07 -27.79 -10.35
N ASN A 496 21.03 -28.32 -9.69
CA ASN A 496 19.66 -27.90 -9.89
C ASN A 496 18.85 -28.04 -8.59
N MET A 497 17.98 -27.09 -8.33
CA MET A 497 17.01 -27.13 -7.25
C MET A 497 15.62 -26.86 -7.83
N THR A 498 14.64 -27.69 -7.49
CA THR A 498 13.26 -27.49 -7.96
C THR A 498 12.29 -27.46 -6.80
N TYR A 499 11.37 -26.52 -6.84
CA TYR A 499 10.34 -26.29 -5.84
C TYR A 499 8.97 -26.52 -6.48
N ASP A 500 8.19 -27.42 -5.90
CA ASP A 500 6.80 -27.67 -6.28
C ASP A 500 5.91 -27.37 -5.08
N VAL A 501 5.13 -26.31 -5.17
CA VAL A 501 4.32 -25.75 -4.09
C VAL A 501 2.86 -25.81 -4.50
N ALA A 502 2.04 -26.52 -3.73
CA ALA A 502 0.60 -26.53 -3.88
C ALA A 502 -0.02 -25.75 -2.72
N TYR A 503 -0.49 -24.54 -3.00
CA TYR A 503 -1.03 -23.62 -2.02
C TYR A 503 -2.53 -23.41 -2.24
N THR A 504 -3.34 -23.77 -1.26
CA THR A 504 -4.79 -23.52 -1.26
C THR A 504 -5.13 -22.68 -0.03
N PRO A 505 -5.07 -21.34 -0.15
CA PRO A 505 -5.44 -20.46 0.94
C PRO A 505 -6.91 -20.65 1.30
N ALA A 506 -7.24 -20.65 2.59
CA ALA A 506 -8.60 -20.89 3.06
C ALA A 506 -9.59 -19.78 2.63
N GLU A 507 -9.07 -18.60 2.32
CA GLU A 507 -9.82 -17.41 1.94
C GLU A 507 -10.21 -17.40 0.45
N PHE A 508 -9.51 -18.15 -0.40
CA PHE A 508 -9.76 -18.15 -1.85
C PHE A 508 -10.30 -19.51 -2.31
N LYS A 509 -11.26 -19.49 -3.24
CA LYS A 509 -11.76 -20.69 -3.94
C LYS A 509 -10.81 -21.16 -5.04
N HIS A 510 -9.51 -20.91 -4.93
CA HIS A 510 -8.51 -21.25 -5.94
C HIS A 510 -7.31 -21.95 -5.32
N SER A 511 -6.76 -22.92 -6.04
CA SER A 511 -5.51 -23.57 -5.71
C SER A 511 -4.41 -23.01 -6.61
N PHE A 512 -3.33 -22.58 -5.99
CA PHE A 512 -2.15 -22.03 -6.65
C PHE A 512 -1.07 -23.10 -6.70
N ASN A 513 -0.69 -23.49 -7.91
CA ASN A 513 0.39 -24.42 -8.19
C ASN A 513 1.60 -23.63 -8.67
N ILE A 514 2.59 -23.53 -7.81
CA ILE A 514 3.80 -22.71 -7.95
C ILE A 514 4.95 -23.68 -8.26
N LYS A 515 5.53 -23.54 -9.46
CA LYS A 515 6.72 -24.31 -9.87
C LYS A 515 7.88 -23.38 -10.11
N ALA A 516 8.97 -23.61 -9.39
CA ALA A 516 10.22 -22.87 -9.55
C ALA A 516 11.40 -23.83 -9.75
N ASP A 517 12.37 -23.44 -10.55
CA ASP A 517 13.68 -24.08 -10.59
C ASP A 517 14.82 -23.07 -10.42
N MET A 518 15.98 -23.58 -10.00
CA MET A 518 17.24 -22.85 -9.87
C MET A 518 18.40 -23.76 -10.22
N GLN A 519 18.99 -23.55 -11.38
CA GLN A 519 20.23 -24.18 -11.80
C GLN A 519 21.42 -23.37 -11.31
N ILE A 520 22.42 -24.07 -10.75
CA ILE A 520 23.70 -23.46 -10.36
C ILE A 520 24.78 -23.98 -11.28
N LEU A 521 25.52 -23.05 -11.88
CA LEU A 521 26.46 -23.29 -12.96
C LEU A 521 27.81 -22.64 -12.62
N ASN A 522 28.86 -23.08 -13.32
CA ASN A 522 30.15 -22.37 -13.36
C ASN A 522 30.76 -22.02 -11.99
N TYR A 523 30.62 -22.90 -10.99
CA TYR A 523 31.27 -22.76 -9.68
C TYR A 523 32.76 -22.39 -9.81
N GLY A 524 33.13 -21.26 -9.20
CA GLY A 524 34.47 -20.65 -9.21
C GLY A 524 34.87 -19.96 -10.51
N LYS A 525 34.00 -19.93 -11.54
CA LYS A 525 34.26 -19.37 -12.88
C LYS A 525 33.02 -18.68 -13.44
N ALA A 526 32.32 -17.91 -12.61
CA ALA A 526 31.08 -17.25 -13.01
C ALA A 526 31.29 -16.27 -14.17
N THR A 527 30.24 -16.03 -14.93
CA THR A 527 30.20 -15.06 -16.02
C THR A 527 30.55 -13.68 -15.49
N SER A 528 31.51 -13.01 -16.13
CA SER A 528 31.95 -11.68 -15.69
C SER A 528 30.86 -10.62 -15.86
N ILE A 529 30.70 -9.76 -14.87
CA ILE A 529 29.82 -8.59 -14.94
C ILE A 529 30.49 -7.51 -15.80
N ASP A 530 29.77 -6.93 -16.75
CA ASP A 530 30.31 -5.92 -17.68
C ASP A 530 30.61 -4.59 -16.98
N GLN A 531 31.85 -4.46 -16.53
CA GLN A 531 32.39 -3.26 -15.88
C GLN A 531 32.32 -2.01 -16.76
N LYS A 532 32.33 -2.16 -18.09
CA LYS A 532 32.22 -1.02 -19.01
C LYS A 532 30.81 -0.44 -18.94
N GLN A 533 29.79 -1.30 -18.91
CA GLN A 533 28.39 -0.90 -18.78
C GLN A 533 28.14 -0.17 -17.45
N LEU A 534 28.74 -0.65 -16.35
CA LEU A 534 28.62 0.01 -15.04
C LEU A 534 29.26 1.40 -15.01
N LYS A 535 30.43 1.56 -15.64
CA LYS A 535 31.13 2.86 -15.74
C LYS A 535 30.37 3.88 -16.60
N GLN A 536 29.59 3.40 -17.57
CA GLN A 536 28.76 4.23 -18.44
C GLN A 536 27.39 4.55 -17.81
N ALA A 537 27.05 3.92 -16.68
CA ALA A 537 25.79 4.16 -16.01
C ALA A 537 25.73 5.56 -15.41
N LYS A 538 24.58 6.20 -15.53
CA LYS A 538 24.29 7.50 -14.94
C LYS A 538 23.45 7.33 -13.68
N SER A 539 23.45 8.31 -12.78
CA SER A 539 22.51 8.25 -11.65
C SER A 539 21.07 8.24 -12.16
N VAL A 540 20.14 7.67 -11.41
CA VAL A 540 18.72 7.68 -11.78
C VAL A 540 18.22 9.10 -12.10
N ALA A 541 18.66 10.10 -11.33
CA ALA A 541 18.32 11.51 -11.54
C ALA A 541 18.88 12.09 -12.86
N GLU A 542 20.13 11.75 -13.22
CA GLU A 542 20.72 12.19 -14.50
C GLU A 542 20.13 11.45 -15.69
N ALA A 543 19.80 10.17 -15.52
CA ALA A 543 19.25 9.36 -16.59
C ALA A 543 17.80 9.76 -16.92
N SER A 544 17.04 10.27 -15.94
CA SER A 544 15.67 10.75 -16.08
C SER A 544 15.56 12.26 -16.39
N LYS A 545 16.67 13.00 -16.41
CA LYS A 545 16.67 14.44 -16.72
C LYS A 545 16.09 14.72 -18.12
N GLY A 546 15.14 15.64 -18.23
CA GLY A 546 14.41 15.98 -19.45
C GLY A 546 13.33 14.96 -19.84
N SER A 547 13.03 14.00 -18.97
CA SER A 547 12.04 12.94 -19.24
C SER A 547 10.78 13.10 -18.40
N MET A 548 9.69 12.43 -18.79
CA MET A 548 8.44 12.42 -18.01
C MET A 548 8.62 11.85 -16.59
N LEU A 549 9.70 11.11 -16.34
CA LEU A 549 10.05 10.55 -15.03
C LEU A 549 10.81 11.52 -14.11
N GLU A 550 11.25 12.69 -14.60
CA GLU A 550 12.02 13.66 -13.81
C GLU A 550 11.23 14.14 -12.58
N ASN A 551 9.96 14.48 -12.77
CA ASN A 551 9.08 14.98 -11.70
C ASN A 551 8.72 13.88 -10.69
N PHE A 552 8.56 12.63 -11.15
CA PHE A 552 8.33 11.47 -10.28
C PHE A 552 9.53 11.18 -9.38
N ILE A 553 10.76 11.27 -9.92
CA ILE A 553 11.99 11.00 -9.17
C ILE A 553 12.35 12.14 -8.20
N LYS A 554 12.11 13.40 -8.56
CA LYS A 554 12.28 14.53 -7.63
C LYS A 554 11.41 14.36 -6.37
N GLY A 555 10.14 13.96 -6.55
CA GLY A 555 9.24 13.64 -5.43
C GLY A 555 9.60 12.34 -4.66
N PHE A 556 10.19 11.34 -5.33
CA PHE A 556 10.61 10.09 -4.69
C PHE A 556 11.92 10.24 -3.90
N GLY A 557 12.84 11.08 -4.37
CA GLY A 557 14.12 11.37 -3.71
C GLY A 557 13.96 12.15 -2.40
N GLU A 558 12.96 13.03 -2.32
CA GLU A 558 12.60 13.77 -1.10
C GLU A 558 11.88 12.89 -0.07
N LYS A 559 11.13 11.87 -0.52
CA LYS A 559 10.34 10.97 0.34
C LYS A 559 11.06 9.73 0.84
N LEU A 560 12.26 9.41 0.34
CA LEU A 560 13.07 8.29 0.85
C LEU A 560 13.67 8.52 2.26
N GLY A 561 13.28 9.61 2.94
CA GLY A 561 13.50 9.88 4.36
C GLY A 561 12.23 10.25 5.14
N GLN A 562 11.03 10.07 4.57
CA GLN A 562 9.76 10.32 5.23
C GLN A 562 8.89 9.07 5.09
N GLY A 563 8.54 8.46 6.23
CA GLY A 563 7.62 7.33 6.29
C GLY A 563 6.21 7.80 5.96
N ASP A 564 5.88 7.86 4.68
CA ASP A 564 4.53 7.66 4.16
C ASP A 564 4.60 7.54 2.64
N VAL A 565 4.59 6.29 2.18
CA VAL A 565 4.33 5.98 0.78
C VAL A 565 2.83 6.15 0.58
N LEU A 566 2.40 7.36 0.20
CA LEU A 566 1.06 7.59 -0.32
C LEU A 566 0.85 6.69 -1.53
N GLU A 567 0.09 5.60 -1.31
CA GLU A 567 -0.49 4.76 -2.34
C GLU A 567 -1.26 5.66 -3.32
N HIS A 568 -0.67 5.93 -4.47
CA HIS A 568 -1.42 6.46 -5.60
C HIS A 568 -2.03 5.24 -6.30
N PRO A 569 -3.36 5.06 -6.29
CA PRO A 569 -3.98 3.97 -7.00
C PRO A 569 -3.75 4.15 -8.51
N VAL A 570 -2.97 3.24 -9.07
CA VAL A 570 -2.84 3.06 -10.51
C VAL A 570 -4.15 2.48 -11.02
N GLY A 571 -4.85 3.23 -11.87
CA GLY A 571 -5.97 2.74 -12.66
C GLY A 571 -7.33 3.20 -12.12
N THR A 572 -7.79 4.33 -12.64
CA THR A 572 -9.23 4.61 -12.75
C THR A 572 -9.90 3.45 -13.52
N HIS A 573 -10.66 2.62 -12.82
CA HIS A 573 -11.45 1.56 -13.42
C HIS A 573 -12.94 1.87 -13.31
N SER A 574 -13.44 2.39 -14.43
CA SER A 574 -14.83 2.45 -14.84
C SER A 574 -15.47 1.05 -14.79
N ASP A 575 -16.20 0.73 -13.72
CA ASP A 575 -17.27 -0.30 -13.68
C ASP A 575 -18.13 -0.21 -12.39
N VAL A 576 -18.21 0.97 -11.76
CA VAL A 576 -18.90 1.24 -10.47
C VAL A 576 -20.44 1.32 -10.61
N GLN A 577 -21.00 1.14 -11.81
CA GLN A 577 -22.27 1.80 -12.19
C GLN A 577 -23.63 1.08 -11.94
N ASP A 578 -23.75 -0.10 -11.30
CA ASP A 578 -25.10 -0.67 -11.07
C ASP A 578 -25.68 -0.34 -9.68
N LEU A 579 -25.00 -0.69 -8.58
CA LEU A 579 -25.47 -0.34 -7.22
C LEU A 579 -25.42 1.16 -6.97
N ASP A 580 -24.29 1.82 -7.24
CA ASP A 580 -24.13 3.25 -6.94
C ASP A 580 -25.06 4.14 -7.78
N ALA A 581 -25.42 3.73 -9.00
CA ALA A 581 -26.45 4.42 -9.79
C ALA A 581 -27.85 4.28 -9.15
N ASN A 582 -28.19 3.10 -8.64
CA ASN A 582 -29.44 2.89 -7.90
C ASN A 582 -29.45 3.65 -6.56
N LEU A 583 -28.31 3.76 -5.90
CA LEU A 583 -28.13 4.57 -4.69
C LEU A 583 -28.22 6.07 -4.98
N ALA A 584 -27.69 6.56 -6.11
CA ALA A 584 -27.88 7.94 -6.54
C ALA A 584 -29.36 8.27 -6.80
N VAL A 585 -30.12 7.34 -7.40
CA VAL A 585 -31.57 7.50 -7.57
C VAL A 585 -32.32 7.51 -6.22
N LEU A 586 -31.84 6.75 -5.23
CA LEU A 586 -32.35 6.78 -3.87
C LEU A 586 -32.03 8.11 -3.18
N ALA A 587 -30.81 8.62 -3.36
CA ALA A 587 -30.35 9.91 -2.87
C ALA A 587 -31.19 11.04 -3.45
N ASP A 588 -31.33 11.12 -4.78
CA ASP A 588 -32.13 12.13 -5.51
C ASP A 588 -33.53 12.27 -4.91
N LYS A 589 -34.22 11.13 -4.75
CA LYS A 589 -35.61 11.11 -4.25
C LYS A 589 -35.71 11.49 -2.78
N THR A 590 -34.75 11.03 -1.98
CA THR A 590 -34.74 11.33 -0.55
C THR A 590 -34.45 12.80 -0.32
N TYR A 591 -33.50 13.37 -1.06
CA TYR A 591 -33.19 14.78 -1.01
C TYR A 591 -34.36 15.62 -1.54
N ASP A 592 -34.97 15.27 -2.66
CA ASP A 592 -36.16 15.97 -3.19
C ASP A 592 -37.34 15.96 -2.20
N ALA A 593 -37.50 14.90 -1.41
CA ALA A 593 -38.57 14.82 -0.41
C ALA A 593 -38.24 15.56 0.89
N THR A 594 -36.97 15.64 1.28
CA THR A 594 -36.58 16.07 2.63
C THR A 594 -35.77 17.36 2.69
N HIS A 595 -35.10 17.72 1.59
CA HIS A 595 -34.17 18.84 1.45
C HIS A 595 -33.07 18.85 2.53
N ALA A 596 -32.67 17.67 3.02
CA ALA A 596 -31.75 17.53 4.14
C ALA A 596 -30.65 16.51 3.83
N TYR A 597 -29.39 16.93 4.02
CA TYR A 597 -28.21 16.10 3.81
C TYR A 597 -28.24 14.86 4.71
N ASP A 598 -28.43 15.03 6.02
CA ASP A 598 -28.38 13.95 7.02
C ASP A 598 -29.36 12.82 6.73
N LYS A 599 -30.58 13.16 6.30
CA LYS A 599 -31.62 12.17 5.93
C LYS A 599 -31.28 11.43 4.64
N THR A 600 -30.68 12.13 3.69
CA THR A 600 -30.26 11.56 2.41
C THR A 600 -29.08 10.61 2.62
N TYR A 601 -28.09 11.03 3.40
CA TYR A 601 -26.96 10.22 3.83
C TYR A 601 -27.42 8.94 4.52
N LYS A 602 -28.27 9.04 5.55
CA LYS A 602 -28.80 7.89 6.29
C LYS A 602 -29.49 6.87 5.38
N ALA A 603 -30.27 7.33 4.39
CA ALA A 603 -30.99 6.45 3.46
C ALA A 603 -30.04 5.71 2.51
N VAL A 604 -29.01 6.38 1.99
CA VAL A 604 -27.99 5.77 1.13
C VAL A 604 -27.09 4.83 1.94
N PHE A 605 -26.69 5.25 3.13
CA PHE A 605 -25.85 4.48 4.06
C PHE A 605 -26.43 3.11 4.37
N ILE A 606 -27.71 3.03 4.76
CA ILE A 606 -28.30 1.73 5.11
C ILE A 606 -28.36 0.78 3.90
N ALA A 607 -28.60 1.31 2.71
CA ALA A 607 -28.70 0.51 1.49
C ALA A 607 -27.33 -0.03 1.09
N LYS A 608 -26.29 0.80 1.14
CA LYS A 608 -24.91 0.41 0.86
C LYS A 608 -24.35 -0.54 1.92
N LEU A 609 -24.57 -0.27 3.21
CA LEU A 609 -24.19 -1.17 4.31
C LEU A 609 -24.92 -2.52 4.23
N THR A 610 -26.18 -2.53 3.79
CA THR A 610 -26.92 -3.79 3.59
C THR A 610 -26.34 -4.60 2.44
N ALA A 611 -25.89 -3.95 1.37
CA ALA A 611 -25.12 -4.62 0.34
C ALA A 611 -23.84 -5.16 0.97
N GLU A 612 -22.90 -4.31 1.36
CA GLU A 612 -21.51 -4.67 1.68
C GLU A 612 -21.35 -5.53 2.95
N LYS A 613 -22.17 -5.29 3.99
CA LYS A 613 -22.01 -5.90 5.33
C LYS A 613 -23.35 -6.40 5.90
N PRO A 614 -23.97 -7.45 5.32
CA PRO A 614 -25.27 -7.95 5.75
C PRO A 614 -25.29 -8.48 7.19
N SER A 615 -24.15 -8.96 7.71
CA SER A 615 -24.01 -9.38 9.10
C SER A 615 -24.22 -8.22 10.08
N TYR A 616 -23.82 -7.00 9.72
CA TYR A 616 -23.96 -5.80 10.56
C TYR A 616 -25.43 -5.41 10.65
N ILE A 617 -26.16 -5.51 9.52
CA ILE A 617 -27.60 -5.27 9.49
C ILE A 617 -28.34 -6.27 10.39
N LYS A 618 -27.92 -7.54 10.41
CA LYS A 618 -28.52 -8.55 11.31
C LYS A 618 -28.16 -8.31 12.77
N TYR A 619 -26.93 -7.91 13.04
CA TYR A 619 -26.41 -7.70 14.38
C TYR A 619 -27.06 -6.50 15.11
N TYR A 620 -27.13 -5.34 14.44
CA TYR A 620 -27.64 -4.13 15.06
C TYR A 620 -29.17 -3.98 14.96
N SER A 621 -29.77 -3.32 15.94
CA SER A 621 -31.15 -2.85 15.83
C SER A 621 -31.27 -1.69 14.85
N VAL A 622 -32.48 -1.46 14.32
CA VAL A 622 -32.73 -0.35 13.38
C VAL A 622 -32.40 1.00 14.02
N GLN A 623 -32.72 1.18 15.30
CA GLN A 623 -32.37 2.40 16.04
C GLN A 623 -30.86 2.60 16.11
N GLN A 624 -30.09 1.55 16.44
CA GLN A 624 -28.62 1.64 16.46
C GLN A 624 -28.05 1.97 15.09
N LEU A 625 -28.58 1.37 14.02
CA LEU A 625 -28.14 1.66 12.65
C LEU A 625 -28.40 3.13 12.27
N GLN A 626 -29.49 3.73 12.75
CA GLN A 626 -29.76 5.15 12.51
C GLN A 626 -28.81 6.07 13.29
N GLU A 627 -28.54 5.73 14.55
CA GLU A 627 -27.58 6.45 15.39
C GLU A 627 -26.17 6.38 14.80
N ILE A 628 -25.74 5.21 14.32
CA ILE A 628 -24.47 5.01 13.63
C ILE A 628 -24.40 5.87 12.36
N ALA A 629 -25.44 5.81 11.52
CA ALA A 629 -25.49 6.58 10.29
C ALA A 629 -25.49 8.11 10.54
N GLU A 630 -26.04 8.57 11.67
CA GLU A 630 -25.99 9.97 12.10
C GLU A 630 -24.56 10.41 12.42
N VAL A 631 -23.81 9.55 13.11
CA VAL A 631 -22.40 9.82 13.41
C VAL A 631 -21.54 9.81 12.15
N TYR A 632 -21.77 8.85 11.24
CA TYR A 632 -21.08 8.82 9.94
C TYR A 632 -21.39 10.05 9.09
N ALA A 633 -22.66 10.46 9.01
CA ALA A 633 -23.05 11.66 8.27
C ALA A 633 -22.32 12.91 8.78
N TYR A 634 -22.13 13.03 10.10
CA TYR A 634 -21.39 14.15 10.69
C TYR A 634 -19.88 14.07 10.44
N TRP A 635 -19.29 12.87 10.55
CA TRP A 635 -17.85 12.67 10.40
C TRP A 635 -17.35 12.92 8.97
N PHE A 636 -18.11 12.48 7.97
CA PHE A 636 -17.71 12.54 6.56
C PHE A 636 -18.18 13.80 5.82
N SER A 637 -19.05 14.62 6.42
CA SER A 637 -19.52 15.86 5.81
C SER A 637 -18.52 17.00 5.95
N GLU A 638 -18.41 17.84 4.92
CA GLU A 638 -17.76 19.14 5.02
C GLU A 638 -18.62 20.12 5.86
N GLU A 639 -17.96 21.07 6.54
CA GLU A 639 -18.62 22.00 7.46
C GLU A 639 -19.66 22.90 6.77
N ASP A 640 -19.43 23.24 5.49
CA ASP A 640 -20.35 24.02 4.68
C ASP A 640 -21.61 23.23 4.25
N THR A 641 -21.52 21.90 4.26
CA THR A 641 -22.57 20.98 3.85
C THR A 641 -23.46 20.58 5.03
N TYR A 642 -22.86 20.21 6.16
CA TYR A 642 -23.59 19.75 7.34
C TYR A 642 -22.85 20.07 8.65
N ASN A 643 -23.24 21.17 9.29
CA ASN A 643 -22.70 21.61 10.59
C ASN A 643 -23.80 21.71 11.66
N PRO A 644 -24.20 20.58 12.28
CA PRO A 644 -25.19 20.57 13.36
C PRO A 644 -24.66 21.32 14.59
N GLN A 645 -25.50 22.14 15.22
CA GLN A 645 -25.14 22.94 16.40
C GLN A 645 -26.06 22.68 17.61
N GLY A 646 -25.62 23.09 18.80
CA GLY A 646 -26.39 23.00 20.04
C GLY A 646 -26.78 21.56 20.38
N LYS A 647 -28.07 21.34 20.69
CA LYS A 647 -28.59 20.01 21.09
C LYS A 647 -28.35 18.90 20.06
N ALA A 648 -28.25 19.25 18.77
CA ALA A 648 -27.95 18.28 17.73
C ALA A 648 -26.49 17.79 17.80
N LEU A 649 -25.54 18.71 18.02
CA LEU A 649 -24.14 18.37 18.21
C LEU A 649 -23.90 17.60 19.51
N GLU A 650 -24.54 18.01 20.60
CA GLU A 650 -24.49 17.29 21.89
C GLU A 650 -24.95 15.84 21.73
N ARG A 651 -26.03 15.63 20.98
CA ARG A 651 -26.55 14.30 20.66
C ARG A 651 -25.54 13.51 19.83
N ILE A 652 -24.98 14.08 18.77
CA ILE A 652 -23.99 13.39 17.93
C ILE A 652 -22.75 13.00 18.75
N THR A 653 -22.25 13.89 19.57
CA THR A 653 -21.11 13.62 20.47
C THR A 653 -21.41 12.48 21.45
N ALA A 654 -22.62 12.44 22.01
CA ALA A 654 -23.04 11.33 22.85
C ALA A 654 -23.18 10.01 22.07
N LEU A 655 -23.59 10.07 20.80
CA LEU A 655 -23.66 8.89 19.92
C LEU A 655 -22.28 8.40 19.50
N GLN A 656 -21.31 9.29 19.26
CA GLN A 656 -19.90 8.92 19.03
C GLN A 656 -19.37 8.09 20.20
N LYS A 657 -19.55 8.57 21.44
CA LYS A 657 -19.20 7.83 22.66
C LYS A 657 -19.96 6.52 22.82
N LYS A 658 -21.24 6.47 22.45
CA LYS A 658 -22.08 5.26 22.57
C LYS A 658 -21.63 4.15 21.61
N HIS A 659 -21.21 4.52 20.39
CA HIS A 659 -20.85 3.59 19.32
C HIS A 659 -19.34 3.46 19.12
N HIS A 660 -18.55 4.10 19.98
CA HIS A 660 -17.09 4.17 19.96
C HIS A 660 -16.58 4.69 18.60
N LEU A 661 -17.16 5.77 18.10
CA LEU A 661 -16.86 6.38 16.79
C LEU A 661 -16.31 7.80 17.01
N GLU A 662 -15.16 7.88 17.67
CA GLU A 662 -14.49 9.12 18.09
C GLU A 662 -13.18 9.35 17.32
N GLN A 663 -12.57 8.28 16.80
CA GLN A 663 -11.26 8.26 16.16
C GLN A 663 -11.33 7.73 14.74
N ASP A 664 -10.37 8.14 13.91
CA ASP A 664 -10.36 7.88 12.49
C ASP A 664 -10.36 6.37 12.16
N GLU A 665 -9.62 5.57 12.93
CA GLU A 665 -9.48 4.11 12.76
C GLU A 665 -10.75 3.33 13.13
N GLN A 666 -11.72 3.98 13.79
CA GLN A 666 -13.01 3.38 14.16
C GLN A 666 -14.05 3.50 13.04
N PHE A 667 -13.79 4.31 12.01
CA PHE A 667 -14.69 4.51 10.88
C PHE A 667 -14.33 3.61 9.69
N ASP A 668 -15.37 3.15 9.00
CA ASP A 668 -15.23 2.57 7.67
C ASP A 668 -15.18 3.70 6.64
N HIS A 669 -13.96 4.09 6.27
CA HIS A 669 -13.68 5.18 5.35
C HIS A 669 -14.19 4.94 3.93
N GLU A 670 -14.10 3.70 3.44
CA GLU A 670 -14.56 3.36 2.09
C GLU A 670 -16.08 3.50 2.02
N LEU A 671 -16.79 2.95 3.00
CA LEU A 671 -18.24 3.08 3.09
C LEU A 671 -18.66 4.55 3.27
N GLY A 672 -18.05 5.24 4.25
CA GLY A 672 -18.44 6.61 4.61
C GLY A 672 -18.26 7.61 3.47
N ARG A 673 -17.06 7.65 2.87
CA ARG A 673 -16.76 8.56 1.76
C ARG A 673 -17.57 8.24 0.52
N ALA A 674 -17.79 6.96 0.21
CA ALA A 674 -18.59 6.60 -0.95
C ALA A 674 -20.07 7.01 -0.79
N VAL A 675 -20.63 6.90 0.41
CA VAL A 675 -21.98 7.41 0.71
C VAL A 675 -22.01 8.94 0.58
N ASP A 676 -21.07 9.63 1.20
CA ASP A 676 -20.98 11.10 1.13
C ASP A 676 -20.92 11.60 -0.32
N HIS A 677 -20.00 11.02 -1.12
CA HIS A 677 -19.82 11.36 -2.52
C HIS A 677 -21.12 11.26 -3.33
N ILE A 678 -21.88 10.15 -3.18
CA ILE A 678 -23.18 9.98 -3.86
C ILE A 678 -24.17 11.09 -3.45
N VAL A 679 -24.19 11.48 -2.18
CA VAL A 679 -25.10 12.50 -1.65
C VAL A 679 -24.70 13.90 -2.14
N ILE A 680 -23.41 14.25 -2.10
CA ILE A 680 -22.89 15.54 -2.56
C ILE A 680 -23.11 15.72 -4.06
N GLU A 681 -22.79 14.72 -4.89
CA GLU A 681 -23.02 14.79 -6.33
C GLU A 681 -24.51 14.98 -6.66
N THR A 682 -25.39 14.33 -5.88
CA THR A 682 -26.85 14.49 -5.98
C THR A 682 -27.27 15.93 -5.66
N MET A 683 -26.79 16.50 -4.56
CA MET A 683 -27.10 17.85 -4.12
C MET A 683 -26.59 18.92 -5.10
N GLN A 684 -25.33 18.80 -5.53
CA GLN A 684 -24.67 19.71 -6.46
C GLN A 684 -25.25 19.59 -7.88
N GLY A 685 -25.62 18.39 -8.29
CA GLY A 685 -26.15 18.09 -9.61
C GLY A 685 -27.42 18.86 -9.94
N LYS A 686 -28.42 18.96 -9.07
CA LYS A 686 -29.71 19.57 -9.44
C LYS A 686 -29.66 21.11 -9.44
N ALA A 687 -29.13 21.72 -8.39
CA ALA A 687 -29.03 23.19 -8.29
C ALA A 687 -28.05 23.78 -9.32
N GLY A 688 -26.91 23.11 -9.54
CA GLY A 688 -25.92 23.51 -10.54
C GLY A 688 -26.44 23.38 -11.97
N ARG A 689 -27.18 22.31 -12.30
CA ARG A 689 -27.76 22.10 -13.65
C ARG A 689 -28.83 23.13 -14.00
N GLU A 690 -29.72 23.50 -13.08
CA GLU A 690 -30.77 24.49 -13.33
C GLU A 690 -30.20 25.91 -13.49
N ALA A 691 -29.24 26.30 -12.64
CA ALA A 691 -28.53 27.58 -12.76
C ALA A 691 -27.72 27.66 -14.06
N TRP A 692 -27.03 26.59 -14.42
CA TRP A 692 -26.26 26.47 -15.65
C TRP A 692 -27.14 26.58 -16.91
N GLN A 693 -28.26 25.87 -16.95
CA GLN A 693 -29.21 25.96 -18.08
C GLN A 693 -29.79 27.37 -18.26
N LYS A 694 -29.99 28.11 -17.17
CA LYS A 694 -30.43 29.51 -17.22
C LYS A 694 -29.35 30.42 -17.80
N LEU A 695 -28.10 30.23 -17.38
CA LEU A 695 -26.93 30.97 -17.89
C LEU A 695 -26.67 30.69 -19.37
N GLN A 696 -26.75 29.43 -19.81
CA GLN A 696 -26.61 29.04 -21.21
C GLN A 696 -27.68 29.68 -22.12
N LYS A 697 -28.90 29.87 -21.61
CA LYS A 697 -29.97 30.57 -22.36
C LYS A 697 -29.71 32.08 -22.46
N GLN A 698 -29.09 32.68 -21.45
CA GLN A 698 -28.83 34.12 -21.38
C GLN A 698 -27.56 34.54 -22.11
N TYR A 699 -26.50 33.73 -22.08
CA TYR A 699 -25.18 34.04 -22.66
C TYR A 699 -24.80 33.02 -23.73
N LYS A 700 -24.93 33.42 -25.01
CA LYS A 700 -24.68 32.54 -26.17
C LYS A 700 -23.22 32.46 -26.60
N GLN A 701 -22.40 33.44 -26.22
CA GLN A 701 -20.98 33.48 -26.58
C GLN A 701 -20.16 32.71 -25.53
N PRO A 702 -19.30 31.75 -25.92
CA PRO A 702 -18.56 30.93 -24.95
C PRO A 702 -17.69 31.73 -23.97
N ALA A 703 -17.08 32.83 -24.41
CA ALA A 703 -16.32 33.72 -23.52
C ALA A 703 -17.20 34.39 -22.46
N GLN A 704 -18.39 34.86 -22.86
CA GLN A 704 -19.34 35.53 -21.94
C GLN A 704 -19.96 34.54 -20.96
N LEU A 705 -20.26 33.32 -21.42
CA LEU A 705 -20.76 32.25 -20.57
C LEU A 705 -19.71 31.83 -19.54
N PHE A 706 -18.45 31.65 -19.98
CA PHE A 706 -17.33 31.37 -19.08
C PHE A 706 -17.14 32.48 -18.04
N SER A 707 -17.03 33.74 -18.50
CA SER A 707 -16.85 34.92 -17.63
C SER A 707 -17.94 34.97 -16.56
N LYS A 708 -19.21 34.82 -16.95
CA LYS A 708 -20.32 34.91 -16.00
C LYS A 708 -20.38 33.76 -15.01
N GLN A 709 -20.03 32.55 -15.44
CA GLN A 709 -19.95 31.42 -14.53
C GLN A 709 -18.78 31.56 -13.55
N TYR A 710 -17.63 32.02 -14.04
CA TYR A 710 -16.47 32.32 -13.21
C TYR A 710 -16.77 33.38 -12.15
N GLN A 711 -17.43 34.49 -12.53
CA GLN A 711 -17.86 35.52 -11.59
C GLN A 711 -18.75 34.96 -10.48
N LEU A 712 -19.72 34.12 -10.84
CA LEU A 712 -20.66 33.55 -9.87
C LEU A 712 -19.98 32.59 -8.91
N GLU A 713 -19.10 31.72 -9.40
CA GLU A 713 -18.35 30.79 -8.54
C GLU A 713 -17.33 31.53 -7.67
N PHE A 714 -16.65 32.56 -8.20
CA PHE A 714 -15.73 33.40 -7.43
C PHE A 714 -16.46 34.17 -6.33
N GLU A 715 -17.58 34.85 -6.62
CA GLU A 715 -18.37 35.54 -5.59
C GLU A 715 -18.89 34.57 -4.52
N LYS A 716 -19.22 33.33 -4.91
CA LYS A 716 -19.71 32.29 -4.00
C LYS A 716 -18.61 31.77 -3.07
N GLN A 717 -17.42 31.50 -3.60
CA GLN A 717 -16.33 30.86 -2.85
C GLN A 717 -15.47 31.86 -2.09
N ASN A 718 -15.17 33.01 -2.69
CA ASN A 718 -14.22 33.98 -2.15
C ASN A 718 -14.89 35.24 -1.58
N GLY A 719 -16.12 35.54 -2.01
CA GLY A 719 -16.80 36.81 -1.69
C GLY A 719 -16.15 38.02 -2.39
N VAL A 720 -16.92 39.08 -2.67
CA VAL A 720 -16.43 40.32 -3.29
C VAL A 720 -17.22 41.54 -2.80
N SER A 721 -16.54 42.61 -2.40
CA SER A 721 -17.18 43.87 -2.00
C SER A 721 -17.83 44.59 -3.19
N ALA A 722 -18.79 45.49 -2.93
CA ALA A 722 -19.51 46.17 -4.00
C ALA A 722 -18.57 47.04 -4.88
N GLU A 723 -17.52 47.61 -4.30
CA GLU A 723 -16.51 48.40 -4.97
C GLU A 723 -15.60 47.56 -5.89
N GLU A 724 -15.33 46.31 -5.52
CA GLU A 724 -14.42 45.38 -6.22
C GLU A 724 -15.10 44.57 -7.33
N LYS A 725 -16.45 44.55 -7.38
CA LYS A 725 -17.20 43.81 -8.42
C LYS A 725 -16.83 44.16 -9.85
N HIS A 726 -16.40 45.40 -10.08
CA HIS A 726 -15.94 45.80 -11.41
C HIS A 726 -14.61 45.12 -11.78
N LEU A 727 -13.67 44.98 -10.84
CA LEU A 727 -12.39 44.30 -11.03
C LEU A 727 -12.57 42.79 -11.23
N LEU A 728 -13.45 42.16 -10.45
CA LEU A 728 -13.83 40.77 -10.69
C LEU A 728 -14.43 40.61 -12.10
N SER A 729 -15.31 41.52 -12.52
CA SER A 729 -15.92 41.43 -13.84
C SER A 729 -14.91 41.58 -14.97
N GLU A 730 -14.00 42.54 -14.87
CA GLU A 730 -12.92 42.74 -15.85
C GLU A 730 -11.98 41.52 -15.90
N THR A 731 -11.63 40.96 -14.75
CA THR A 731 -10.78 39.77 -14.64
C THR A 731 -11.45 38.56 -15.28
N ALA A 732 -12.72 38.30 -14.94
CA ALA A 732 -13.47 37.18 -15.51
C ALA A 732 -13.69 37.30 -17.02
N ASP A 733 -13.84 38.51 -17.56
CA ASP A 733 -13.93 38.74 -19.02
C ASP A 733 -12.62 38.41 -19.73
N ILE A 734 -11.48 38.69 -19.09
CA ILE A 734 -10.16 38.29 -19.59
C ILE A 734 -10.04 36.75 -19.54
N LEU A 735 -10.43 36.11 -18.44
CA LEU A 735 -10.43 34.66 -18.30
C LEU A 735 -11.38 33.95 -19.29
N GLY A 736 -12.52 34.57 -19.62
CA GLY A 736 -13.40 34.10 -20.68
C GLY A 736 -12.74 34.09 -22.06
N ASN A 737 -11.88 35.08 -22.34
CA ASN A 737 -11.07 35.10 -23.56
C ASN A 737 -9.93 34.09 -23.52
N VAL A 738 -9.31 33.88 -22.35
CA VAL A 738 -8.34 32.79 -22.11
C VAL A 738 -8.96 31.44 -22.45
N TYR A 739 -10.16 31.15 -21.95
CA TYR A 739 -10.89 29.93 -22.29
C TYR A 739 -11.03 29.75 -23.81
N VAL A 740 -11.51 30.77 -24.53
CA VAL A 740 -11.68 30.69 -25.99
C VAL A 740 -10.35 30.52 -26.74
N ALA A 741 -9.29 31.19 -26.28
CA ALA A 741 -7.96 31.07 -26.86
C ALA A 741 -7.37 29.67 -26.64
N ALA A 742 -7.47 29.13 -25.42
CA ALA A 742 -7.01 27.79 -25.08
C ALA A 742 -7.75 26.71 -25.89
N ARG A 743 -9.08 26.83 -26.05
CA ARG A 743 -9.89 25.96 -26.92
C ARG A 743 -9.47 25.98 -28.39
N LYS A 744 -8.78 27.03 -28.83
CA LYS A 744 -8.23 27.18 -30.19
C LYS A 744 -6.72 26.92 -30.26
N GLN A 745 -6.08 26.52 -29.15
CA GLN A 745 -4.63 26.38 -29.02
C GLN A 745 -3.88 27.68 -29.38
N GLN A 746 -4.46 28.81 -28.99
CA GLN A 746 -3.97 30.17 -29.25
C GLN A 746 -3.74 30.96 -27.95
N LEU A 747 -3.58 30.26 -26.82
CA LEU A 747 -3.28 30.91 -25.54
C LEU A 747 -1.86 31.45 -25.58
N THR A 748 -1.72 32.76 -25.43
CA THR A 748 -0.44 33.50 -25.45
C THR A 748 -0.55 34.69 -24.51
N GLU A 749 0.56 35.36 -24.24
CA GLU A 749 0.60 36.60 -23.45
C GLU A 749 -0.37 37.68 -23.97
N LYS A 750 -0.61 37.74 -25.29
CA LYS A 750 -1.59 38.67 -25.90
C LYS A 750 -3.01 38.48 -25.39
N THR A 751 -3.36 37.27 -24.96
CA THR A 751 -4.68 36.96 -24.42
C THR A 751 -4.88 37.55 -23.02
N ILE A 752 -3.79 37.72 -22.27
CA ILE A 752 -3.79 38.26 -20.90
C ILE A 752 -3.23 39.67 -20.78
N GLN A 753 -2.81 40.31 -21.87
CA GLN A 753 -2.18 41.64 -21.89
C GLN A 753 -2.99 42.77 -21.21
N LYS A 754 -4.29 42.57 -21.01
CA LYS A 754 -5.19 43.50 -20.31
C LYS A 754 -5.25 43.26 -18.79
N LEU A 755 -4.58 42.21 -18.28
CA LEU A 755 -4.41 41.99 -16.86
C LEU A 755 -3.49 43.07 -16.28
N LYS A 756 -3.95 43.65 -15.18
CA LYS A 756 -3.23 44.63 -14.37
C LYS A 756 -2.99 44.03 -12.99
N PRO A 757 -2.06 44.57 -12.18
CA PRO A 757 -1.80 44.08 -10.84
C PRO A 757 -3.07 43.99 -9.96
N GLU A 758 -3.98 44.97 -10.08
CA GLU A 758 -5.26 44.98 -9.36
C GLU A 758 -6.21 43.82 -9.72
N HIS A 759 -5.95 43.08 -10.80
CA HIS A 759 -6.73 41.91 -11.19
C HIS A 759 -6.21 40.61 -10.55
N ASN A 760 -4.97 40.58 -10.04
CA ASN A 760 -4.32 39.34 -9.62
C ASN A 760 -5.06 38.65 -8.46
N GLU A 761 -5.62 39.42 -7.54
CA GLU A 761 -6.40 38.90 -6.40
C GLU A 761 -7.74 38.27 -6.82
N PHE A 762 -8.19 38.51 -8.05
CA PHE A 762 -9.43 37.95 -8.62
C PHE A 762 -9.17 36.77 -9.56
N ILE A 763 -7.94 36.23 -9.60
CA ILE A 763 -7.56 35.07 -10.41
C ILE A 763 -7.38 33.84 -9.51
N ASP A 764 -8.46 33.10 -9.38
CA ASP A 764 -8.52 31.77 -8.79
C ASP A 764 -8.40 30.68 -9.88
N TYR A 765 -7.32 29.89 -9.81
CA TYR A 765 -6.97 28.84 -10.77
C TYR A 765 -7.80 27.56 -10.62
N GLU A 766 -8.35 27.32 -9.44
CA GLU A 766 -9.21 26.16 -9.17
C GLU A 766 -10.61 26.41 -9.72
N ILE A 767 -11.17 27.59 -9.44
CA ILE A 767 -12.43 28.04 -10.02
C ILE A 767 -12.33 28.09 -11.55
N PHE A 768 -11.22 28.61 -12.08
CA PHE A 768 -10.99 28.65 -13.53
C PHE A 768 -11.02 27.24 -14.13
N ARG A 769 -10.32 26.29 -13.50
CA ARG A 769 -10.25 24.88 -13.92
C ARG A 769 -11.64 24.23 -13.92
N ASP A 770 -12.43 24.46 -12.88
CA ASP A 770 -13.70 23.76 -12.73
C ASP A 770 -14.78 24.34 -13.66
N VAL A 771 -14.79 25.65 -13.88
CA VAL A 771 -15.61 26.29 -14.93
C VAL A 771 -15.17 25.83 -16.33
N TYR A 772 -13.87 25.65 -16.56
CA TYR A 772 -13.35 25.10 -17.83
C TYR A 772 -13.86 23.68 -18.07
N LYS A 773 -13.79 22.78 -17.07
CA LYS A 773 -14.31 21.42 -17.16
C LYS A 773 -15.82 21.42 -17.47
N GLN A 774 -16.59 22.24 -16.75
CA GLN A 774 -18.03 22.36 -16.94
C GLN A 774 -18.38 22.80 -18.38
N MET A 775 -17.64 23.77 -18.92
CA MET A 775 -17.79 24.27 -20.28
C MET A 775 -17.43 23.24 -21.36
N VAL A 776 -16.45 22.37 -21.10
CA VAL A 776 -16.05 21.29 -22.02
C VAL A 776 -17.04 20.11 -21.98
N ALA A 777 -17.55 19.75 -20.80
CA ALA A 777 -18.49 18.66 -20.62
C ALA A 777 -19.86 18.92 -21.26
N ALA A 778 -20.30 20.17 -21.34
CA ALA A 778 -21.59 20.58 -21.91
C ALA A 778 -21.72 20.45 -23.45
N LYS A 779 -20.72 19.90 -24.15
CA LYS A 779 -20.69 19.73 -25.61
C LYS A 779 -21.02 18.31 -26.11
N LYS A 780 -21.34 17.38 -25.20
CA LYS A 780 -21.96 16.09 -25.52
C LYS A 780 -23.45 16.16 -25.23
#